data_AF-A0A290Z6J1-F1
#
_entry.id   AF-A0A290Z6J1-F1
#
_cell.length_a   1.000
_cell.length_b   1.000
_cell.length_c   1.000
_cell.angle_alpha   90.00
_cell.angle_beta   90.00
_cell.angle_gamma   90.00
#
_symmetry.space_group_name_H-M   'P 1'
#
loop_
_entity.id
_entity.type
_entity.pdbx_description
1 polymer ?
#
loop_
_entity_poly.entity_id
_entity_poly.type
_entity_poly.pdbx_seq_one_letter_code
_entity_poly.pdbx_strand_id
1 'polypeptide(L)'
;MRVTPRGSAATATFRTTTALVLLAALALPHPATAAPLAAAGAPAAAAAAPPAEAGAPAAAAAPESTSPPAAPAPATPAPATPSAAAEDLTGDVVFSTPSGTFQGQVSVSLSTPVAGAQLRYTTDGTLPTAQSPLYQGTPLRLTRTTQLRARPFTGTTPSGATGTAMYAARDTATAHDLPVILIDSYGAGKPGREYFDATTMVFQPGAGGTTSLASAPAVATRAGFKLRGQSSASFDKSPYRLEFRDNADDDADLPVLGMPADSDWVLRGPFPDKSLIREALVHDLGRELGLEAPRHAFAELYVNTDAGPVGASDYQGVYLLVETIKNSKNRLDLKKLKEEDTTLPEIQGGYVWKFEWMAAEEPTLPCAGPSCWNYLELVDPSPLNTAQRDWLRGHLQEFNAVLRAPNSADPVTGYRAYIDVPSFVDHLIVNEVSRNMDAYVRSSYFHKDRDGKIVAGPLWDFDLTFGVGGYFQNDQVAGWQHQQTRQPVPNDWFPQLLRDPAFVAQVKARWQELRRGPLSDSALQGRIDALARPLANGAARNFQRWPNLTAPTVGFFVTPTAPTWQGQVQHVRDWLLRRVAWLDSSAGWGGGTDNPPGGAGCTATYTVTNQWQGGFQAEVRVTAGSAPISSWAVTWTAGAGETITQSWNAAVTSQGGSVTARNAAHNGAVAAGGSTTFGFLGTTPGTPGKPVLGCASG
;
A
#
# COMPACT_ATOMS: atom_id res chain seq x y z
N MET A 1 -18.90 49.16 -42.05
CA MET A 1 -19.34 47.78 -41.72
C MET A 1 -19.14 47.56 -40.24
N ARG A 2 -20.24 47.54 -39.47
CA ARG A 2 -20.28 47.25 -38.03
C ARG A 2 -20.61 45.77 -37.87
N VAL A 3 -19.83 45.04 -37.07
CA VAL A 3 -20.31 43.80 -36.42
C VAL A 3 -19.74 43.75 -35.00
N THR A 4 -20.65 43.87 -34.04
CA THR A 4 -20.52 43.50 -32.63
C THR A 4 -20.62 41.99 -32.46
N PRO A 5 -19.92 41.35 -31.49
CA PRO A 5 -20.31 40.04 -31.00
C PRO A 5 -21.30 40.16 -29.84
N ARG A 6 -22.40 39.41 -29.93
CA ARG A 6 -23.37 39.20 -28.84
C ARG A 6 -22.78 38.20 -27.84
N GLY A 7 -22.80 38.56 -26.55
CA GLY A 7 -22.67 37.62 -25.46
C GLY A 7 -23.97 36.82 -25.25
N SER A 8 -23.82 35.59 -24.79
CA SER A 8 -24.88 34.84 -24.10
C SER A 8 -24.29 34.33 -22.80
N ALA A 9 -24.78 34.89 -21.69
CA ALA A 9 -24.49 34.44 -20.35
C ALA A 9 -25.39 33.24 -20.04
N ALA A 10 -24.78 32.11 -19.70
CA ALA A 10 -25.47 31.00 -19.04
C ALA A 10 -25.11 31.03 -17.56
N THR A 11 -26.07 31.47 -16.76
CA THR A 11 -26.00 31.54 -15.30
C THR A 11 -26.03 30.14 -14.71
N ALA A 12 -24.87 29.58 -14.36
CA ALA A 12 -24.79 28.34 -13.59
C ALA A 12 -25.17 28.64 -12.13
N THR A 13 -26.35 28.18 -11.73
CA THR A 13 -26.84 28.29 -10.36
C THR A 13 -26.22 27.15 -9.55
N PHE A 14 -25.18 27.44 -8.75
CA PHE A 14 -24.61 26.48 -7.82
C PHE A 14 -25.60 26.19 -6.68
N ARG A 15 -26.05 24.94 -6.57
CA ARG A 15 -26.71 24.43 -5.37
C ARG A 15 -25.68 23.77 -4.46
N THR A 16 -25.18 24.52 -3.48
CA THR A 16 -24.54 23.99 -2.28
C THR A 16 -25.58 23.28 -1.42
N THR A 17 -25.72 21.95 -1.58
CA THR A 17 -26.44 21.10 -0.62
C THR A 17 -25.97 19.65 -0.78
N THR A 18 -24.85 19.29 -0.16
CA THR A 18 -24.47 17.86 0.00
C THR A 18 -23.79 17.56 1.34
N ALA A 19 -23.72 18.51 2.27
CA ALA A 19 -23.15 18.26 3.60
C ALA A 19 -24.18 17.75 4.63
N LEU A 20 -25.50 17.91 4.39
CA LEU A 20 -26.52 17.64 5.41
C LEU A 20 -27.15 16.24 5.36
N VAL A 21 -26.98 15.48 4.28
CA VAL A 21 -27.65 14.16 4.14
C VAL A 21 -26.88 13.05 4.88
N LEU A 22 -25.59 13.24 5.14
CA LEU A 22 -24.76 12.21 5.81
C LEU A 22 -25.11 12.02 7.30
N LEU A 23 -25.63 13.05 7.99
CA LEU A 23 -25.95 12.96 9.42
C LEU A 23 -27.28 12.25 9.71
N ALA A 24 -28.23 12.21 8.76
CA ALA A 24 -29.57 11.70 9.03
C ALA A 24 -29.69 10.17 9.01
N ALA A 25 -28.72 9.46 8.40
CA ALA A 25 -28.77 7.99 8.26
C ALA A 25 -28.15 7.20 9.43
N LEU A 26 -27.56 7.88 10.43
CA LEU A 26 -26.87 7.25 11.57
C LEU A 26 -27.62 7.40 12.91
N ALA A 27 -28.82 7.98 12.92
CA ALA A 27 -29.63 8.13 14.12
C ALA A 27 -30.83 7.17 14.11
N LEU A 28 -30.68 5.99 14.70
CA LEU A 28 -31.80 5.19 15.20
C LEU A 28 -31.66 5.00 16.71
N PRO A 29 -32.77 5.12 17.48
CA PRO A 29 -32.73 5.13 18.93
C PRO A 29 -32.47 3.72 19.50
N HIS A 30 -31.59 3.63 20.50
CA HIS A 30 -31.46 2.44 21.35
C HIS A 30 -32.71 2.29 22.23
N PRO A 31 -33.29 1.08 22.39
CA PRO A 31 -34.19 0.82 23.49
C PRO A 31 -33.39 0.64 24.80
N ALA A 32 -33.87 1.30 25.85
CA ALA A 32 -33.25 1.35 27.16
C ALA A 32 -33.54 0.10 28.01
N THR A 33 -32.56 -0.19 28.88
CA THR A 33 -32.62 -0.83 30.20
C THR A 33 -32.93 -2.33 30.32
N ALA A 34 -31.91 -3.08 30.77
CA ALA A 34 -32.06 -4.13 31.79
C ALA A 34 -31.02 -3.87 32.90
N ALA A 35 -31.47 -3.84 34.15
CA ALA A 35 -30.68 -3.55 35.35
C ALA A 35 -29.71 -4.69 35.71
N PRO A 36 -28.57 -4.42 36.38
CA PRO A 36 -27.61 -5.45 36.76
C PRO A 36 -28.02 -6.17 38.06
N LEU A 37 -27.84 -7.49 38.06
CA LEU A 37 -27.83 -8.32 39.27
C LEU A 37 -26.56 -8.06 40.07
N ALA A 38 -26.75 -7.87 41.39
CA ALA A 38 -25.69 -7.65 42.37
C ALA A 38 -24.79 -8.88 42.53
N ALA A 39 -23.48 -8.68 42.45
CA ALA A 39 -22.46 -9.65 42.88
C ALA A 39 -21.96 -9.27 44.27
N ALA A 40 -22.08 -10.22 45.20
CA ALA A 40 -21.66 -10.10 46.59
C ALA A 40 -20.16 -10.37 46.77
N GLY A 41 -19.53 -9.54 47.60
CA GLY A 41 -18.52 -9.91 48.60
C GLY A 41 -17.19 -10.51 48.16
N ALA A 42 -16.13 -9.68 48.15
CA ALA A 42 -14.75 -10.13 48.35
C ALA A 42 -14.23 -9.52 49.67
N PRO A 43 -13.60 -10.30 50.58
CA PRO A 43 -12.92 -9.72 51.74
C PRO A 43 -11.46 -9.39 51.41
N ALA A 44 -10.99 -8.33 52.07
CA ALA A 44 -9.62 -7.82 52.04
C ALA A 44 -8.62 -8.79 52.71
N ALA A 45 -7.38 -8.79 52.21
CA ALA A 45 -6.23 -9.36 52.87
C ALA A 45 -5.05 -8.38 52.81
N ALA A 46 -4.35 -8.30 53.93
CA ALA A 46 -3.48 -7.23 54.38
C ALA A 46 -2.09 -7.19 53.72
N ALA A 47 -1.50 -5.99 53.75
CA ALA A 47 -0.12 -5.70 53.41
C ALA A 47 0.86 -6.30 54.43
N ALA A 48 1.98 -6.83 53.94
CA ALA A 48 3.15 -7.18 54.74
C ALA A 48 4.43 -6.67 54.07
N ALA A 49 5.28 -6.04 54.87
CA ALA A 49 6.57 -5.45 54.53
C ALA A 49 7.67 -6.51 54.30
N PRO A 50 8.81 -6.17 53.64
CA PRO A 50 9.89 -7.12 53.37
C PRO A 50 10.94 -7.16 54.50
N PRO A 51 11.68 -8.28 54.69
CA PRO A 51 12.89 -8.29 55.50
C PRO A 51 14.18 -8.17 54.68
N ALA A 52 15.25 -7.84 55.41
CA ALA A 52 16.55 -7.35 54.97
C ALA A 52 17.61 -8.42 54.59
N GLU A 53 18.74 -7.89 54.11
CA GLU A 53 19.96 -8.45 53.51
C GLU A 53 20.69 -9.61 54.23
N ALA A 54 21.47 -10.38 53.44
CA ALA A 54 22.87 -10.73 53.75
C ALA A 54 23.63 -11.32 52.53
N GLY A 55 24.85 -10.81 52.27
CA GLY A 55 26.01 -11.62 51.85
C GLY A 55 26.52 -11.55 50.41
N ALA A 56 27.55 -10.72 50.17
CA ALA A 56 28.47 -10.80 49.02
C ALA A 56 29.63 -11.82 49.27
N PRO A 57 30.41 -12.18 48.22
CA PRO A 57 31.82 -11.73 48.24
C PRO A 57 32.46 -11.32 46.89
N ALA A 58 33.44 -10.41 47.03
CA ALA A 58 34.66 -10.04 46.25
C ALA A 58 34.85 -10.55 44.79
N ALA A 59 35.06 -9.72 43.76
CA ALA A 59 36.08 -8.69 43.43
C ALA A 59 37.30 -9.24 42.64
N ALA A 60 37.47 -8.78 41.38
CA ALA A 60 38.77 -8.72 40.68
C ALA A 60 38.78 -7.65 39.55
N ALA A 61 39.64 -6.65 39.78
CA ALA A 61 40.42 -5.80 38.86
C ALA A 61 39.79 -5.09 37.63
N ALA A 62 39.91 -3.75 37.64
CA ALA A 62 39.73 -2.85 36.49
C ALA A 62 41.07 -2.53 35.81
N PRO A 63 41.08 -2.19 34.50
CA PRO A 63 42.14 -1.40 33.89
C PRO A 63 41.67 0.02 33.50
N GLU A 64 42.68 0.86 33.27
CA GLU A 64 42.73 2.32 33.31
C GLU A 64 41.97 3.07 32.20
N SER A 65 41.59 4.31 32.52
CA SER A 65 40.95 5.28 31.63
C SER A 65 41.96 5.99 30.72
N THR A 66 41.83 5.83 29.41
CA THR A 66 42.42 6.75 28.41
C THR A 66 41.32 7.58 27.77
N SER A 67 41.39 8.91 27.91
CA SER A 67 40.48 9.86 27.26
C SER A 67 40.58 9.75 25.72
N PRO A 68 39.46 9.74 24.98
CA PRO A 68 39.48 9.77 23.52
C PRO A 68 39.89 11.17 23.00
N PRO A 69 40.53 11.26 21.82
CA PRO A 69 40.91 12.54 21.24
C PRO A 69 39.67 13.32 20.77
N ALA A 70 39.79 14.66 20.82
CA ALA A 70 38.76 15.59 20.37
C ALA A 70 38.31 15.30 18.93
N ALA A 71 36.99 15.33 18.71
CA ALA A 71 36.36 15.11 17.41
C ALA A 71 36.90 16.10 16.35
N PRO A 72 37.16 15.65 15.11
CA PRO A 72 37.50 16.55 14.03
C PRO A 72 36.29 17.43 13.66
N ALA A 73 36.56 18.66 13.23
CA ALA A 73 35.56 19.59 12.71
C ALA A 73 34.72 18.93 11.59
N PRO A 74 33.43 19.29 11.45
CA PRO A 74 32.55 18.67 10.47
C PRO A 74 33.13 18.80 9.06
N ALA A 75 33.32 17.66 8.40
CA ALA A 75 33.72 17.61 7.01
C ALA A 75 32.62 18.26 6.15
N THR A 76 33.03 19.14 5.25
CA THR A 76 32.19 19.64 4.16
C THR A 76 31.60 18.43 3.42
N PRO A 77 30.26 18.30 3.29
CA PRO A 77 29.68 17.15 2.62
C PRO A 77 30.15 17.10 1.16
N ALA A 78 30.51 15.89 0.71
CA ALA A 78 30.80 15.63 -0.69
C ALA A 78 29.61 16.10 -1.57
N PRO A 79 29.86 16.58 -2.80
CA PRO A 79 28.78 17.03 -3.68
C PRO A 79 27.78 15.90 -3.89
N ALA A 80 26.53 16.17 -3.53
CA ALA A 80 25.40 15.29 -3.78
C ALA A 80 25.31 14.96 -5.26
N THR A 81 25.33 13.67 -5.62
CA THR A 81 24.99 13.24 -6.98
C THR A 81 23.51 13.56 -7.23
N PRO A 82 23.13 14.18 -8.36
CA PRO A 82 21.74 14.41 -8.69
C PRO A 82 20.95 13.11 -8.75
N SER A 83 19.66 13.17 -8.41
CA SER A 83 18.71 12.09 -8.73
C SER A 83 18.44 12.08 -10.24
N ALA A 84 18.26 10.90 -10.84
CA ALA A 84 17.88 10.76 -12.26
C ALA A 84 16.64 11.61 -12.64
N ALA A 85 15.61 11.64 -11.77
CA ALA A 85 14.44 12.50 -11.97
C ALA A 85 14.75 14.01 -12.03
N ALA A 86 15.78 14.46 -11.32
CA ALA A 86 16.21 15.85 -11.36
C ALA A 86 17.03 16.14 -12.62
N GLU A 87 17.76 15.14 -13.15
CA GLU A 87 18.47 15.24 -14.42
C GLU A 87 17.49 15.34 -15.60
N ASP A 88 16.39 14.60 -15.58
CA ASP A 88 15.36 14.68 -16.64
C ASP A 88 14.73 16.09 -16.73
N LEU A 89 14.74 16.86 -15.65
CA LEU A 89 14.20 18.21 -15.61
C LEU A 89 15.18 19.29 -16.08
N THR A 90 16.46 18.99 -16.31
CA THR A 90 17.45 20.04 -16.62
C THR A 90 17.36 20.57 -18.04
N GLY A 91 16.78 19.82 -18.99
CA GLY A 91 16.68 20.22 -20.39
C GLY A 91 18.05 20.64 -20.95
N ASP A 92 18.09 21.78 -21.67
CA ASP A 92 19.33 22.35 -22.21
C ASP A 92 19.97 23.38 -21.26
N VAL A 93 19.81 23.21 -19.95
CA VAL A 93 20.38 24.08 -18.91
C VAL A 93 21.18 23.25 -17.92
N VAL A 94 22.35 23.76 -17.54
CA VAL A 94 23.16 23.21 -16.46
C VAL A 94 23.05 24.13 -15.25
N PHE A 95 22.57 23.58 -14.14
CA PHE A 95 22.55 24.22 -12.82
C PHE A 95 23.79 23.78 -12.04
N SER A 96 24.56 24.73 -11.50
CA SER A 96 25.79 24.40 -10.75
C SER A 96 25.54 23.62 -9.45
N THR A 97 24.32 23.71 -8.94
CA THR A 97 23.87 23.08 -7.70
C THR A 97 22.67 22.20 -8.05
N PRO A 98 22.67 20.90 -7.71
CA PRO A 98 21.52 20.04 -7.97
C PRO A 98 20.28 20.45 -7.17
N SER A 99 19.10 20.02 -7.63
CA SER A 99 17.86 20.15 -6.86
C SER A 99 17.99 19.48 -5.49
N GLY A 100 17.44 20.13 -4.45
CA GLY A 100 17.56 19.66 -3.09
C GLY A 100 17.10 20.70 -2.07
N THR A 101 17.45 20.49 -0.81
CA THR A 101 17.14 21.46 0.25
C THR A 101 18.35 22.30 0.61
N PHE A 102 18.12 23.45 1.24
CA PHE A 102 19.18 24.30 1.77
C PHE A 102 18.76 25.00 3.05
N GLN A 103 19.75 25.41 3.86
CA GLN A 103 19.53 26.20 5.07
C GLN A 103 20.11 27.61 4.87
N GLY A 104 19.32 28.64 5.17
CA GLY A 104 19.73 30.03 5.01
C GLY A 104 19.75 30.48 3.54
N GLN A 105 20.79 30.12 2.78
CA GLN A 105 20.93 30.50 1.37
C GLN A 105 21.57 29.40 0.53
N VAL A 106 21.28 29.41 -0.76
CA VAL A 106 22.00 28.63 -1.79
C VAL A 106 22.36 29.53 -2.97
N SER A 107 23.54 29.31 -3.55
CA SER A 107 24.00 30.01 -4.76
C SER A 107 23.97 29.05 -5.94
N VAL A 108 23.40 29.50 -7.06
CA VAL A 108 23.21 28.70 -8.27
C VAL A 108 23.68 29.47 -9.49
N SER A 109 24.70 28.96 -10.16
CA SER A 109 25.12 29.44 -11.48
C SER A 109 24.39 28.66 -12.57
N LEU A 110 24.09 29.35 -13.67
CA LEU A 110 23.46 28.76 -14.86
C LEU A 110 24.45 28.72 -16.02
N SER A 111 24.41 27.64 -16.80
CA SER A 111 25.09 27.57 -18.10
C SER A 111 24.28 26.71 -19.08
N THR A 112 24.63 26.71 -20.35
CA THR A 112 23.91 25.94 -21.38
C THR A 112 24.89 25.38 -22.41
N PRO A 113 24.67 24.14 -22.90
CA PRO A 113 25.43 23.60 -24.02
C PRO A 113 25.04 24.24 -25.37
N VAL A 114 23.94 25.00 -25.44
CA VAL A 114 23.47 25.64 -26.68
C VAL A 114 24.39 26.80 -27.05
N ALA A 115 25.23 26.59 -28.06
CA ALA A 115 26.24 27.55 -28.48
C ALA A 115 25.64 28.91 -28.87
N GLY A 116 26.18 30.00 -28.30
CA GLY A 116 25.77 31.37 -28.60
C GLY A 116 24.41 31.78 -28.01
N ALA A 117 23.75 30.89 -27.25
CA ALA A 117 22.49 31.21 -26.60
C ALA A 117 22.68 32.02 -25.31
N GLN A 118 21.74 32.90 -25.05
CA GLN A 118 21.58 33.62 -23.78
C GLN A 118 20.56 32.89 -22.90
N LEU A 119 20.81 32.80 -21.59
CA LEU A 119 19.86 32.18 -20.66
C LEU A 119 18.93 33.22 -20.06
N ARG A 120 17.62 32.96 -20.16
CA ARG A 120 16.56 33.70 -19.47
C ARG A 120 16.01 32.84 -18.35
N TYR A 121 15.64 33.42 -17.22
CA TYR A 121 15.19 32.65 -16.05
C TYR A 121 14.01 33.28 -15.31
N THR A 122 13.32 32.47 -14.52
CA THR A 122 12.23 32.83 -13.61
C THR A 122 12.43 32.13 -12.27
N THR A 123 11.88 32.69 -11.20
CA THR A 123 12.00 32.15 -9.82
C THR A 123 10.65 31.88 -9.16
N ASP A 124 9.58 31.97 -9.96
CA ASP A 124 8.18 31.82 -9.56
C ASP A 124 7.51 30.62 -10.25
N GLY A 125 8.30 29.75 -10.88
CA GLY A 125 7.80 28.57 -11.60
C GLY A 125 7.24 28.83 -13.00
N THR A 126 7.09 30.09 -13.43
CA THR A 126 6.59 30.42 -14.77
C THR A 126 7.61 30.07 -15.86
N LEU A 127 7.16 29.75 -17.07
CA LEU A 127 8.06 29.48 -18.20
C LEU A 127 8.84 30.75 -18.60
N PRO A 128 10.18 30.71 -18.71
CA PRO A 128 10.96 31.86 -19.16
C PRO A 128 10.60 32.29 -20.60
N THR A 129 10.41 33.59 -20.79
CA THR A 129 10.16 34.24 -22.08
C THR A 129 11.34 35.14 -22.47
N ALA A 130 11.31 35.74 -23.66
CA ALA A 130 12.31 36.72 -24.07
C ALA A 130 12.33 37.97 -23.18
N GLN A 131 11.23 38.24 -22.46
CA GLN A 131 11.07 39.36 -21.52
C GLN A 131 11.53 39.01 -20.11
N SER A 132 11.73 37.73 -19.79
CA SER A 132 12.25 37.31 -18.49
C SER A 132 13.67 37.85 -18.25
N PRO A 133 14.12 37.98 -16.99
CA PRO A 133 15.48 38.39 -16.66
C PRO A 133 16.56 37.59 -17.41
N LEU A 134 17.53 38.31 -17.98
CA LEU A 134 18.73 37.73 -18.59
C LEU A 134 19.73 37.33 -17.49
N TYR A 135 20.25 36.11 -17.54
CA TYR A 135 21.32 35.66 -16.67
C TYR A 135 22.66 36.28 -17.12
N GLN A 136 23.28 37.07 -16.24
CA GLN A 136 24.49 37.86 -16.53
C GLN A 136 25.79 37.15 -16.10
N GLY A 137 25.76 35.85 -15.80
CA GLY A 137 26.92 35.11 -15.32
C GLY A 137 27.20 35.22 -13.81
N THR A 138 26.48 36.08 -13.08
CA THR A 138 26.58 36.16 -11.62
C THR A 138 25.67 35.11 -10.97
N PRO A 139 26.17 34.29 -10.02
CA PRO A 139 25.36 33.27 -9.36
C PRO A 139 24.09 33.83 -8.72
N LEU A 140 22.96 33.17 -8.93
CA LEU A 140 21.67 33.50 -8.33
C LEU A 140 21.68 33.10 -6.86
N ARG A 141 21.36 34.04 -5.96
CA ARG A 141 21.29 33.80 -4.51
C ARG A 141 19.83 33.58 -4.10
N LEU A 142 19.51 32.37 -3.69
CA LEU A 142 18.18 31.97 -3.25
C LEU A 142 18.15 31.87 -1.73
N THR A 143 17.14 32.44 -1.10
CA THR A 143 16.99 32.49 0.38
C THR A 143 15.65 31.95 0.88
N ARG A 144 14.80 31.47 -0.04
CA ARG A 144 13.48 30.88 0.22
C ARG A 144 13.24 29.74 -0.76
N THR A 145 12.26 28.87 -0.49
CA THR A 145 11.89 27.82 -1.45
C THR A 145 11.64 28.43 -2.82
N THR A 146 12.30 27.91 -3.85
CA THR A 146 12.32 28.49 -5.19
C THR A 146 12.31 27.38 -6.23
N GLN A 147 11.36 27.45 -7.15
CA GLN A 147 11.43 26.76 -8.43
C GLN A 147 12.14 27.66 -9.43
N LEU A 148 13.39 27.32 -9.75
CA LEU A 148 14.21 28.06 -10.71
C LEU A 148 14.04 27.42 -12.09
N ARG A 149 13.43 28.15 -13.02
CA ARG A 149 13.33 27.72 -14.41
C ARG A 149 14.20 28.61 -15.28
N ALA A 150 14.88 28.00 -16.25
CA ALA A 150 15.74 28.72 -17.18
C ALA A 150 15.61 28.14 -18.59
N ARG A 151 15.82 28.97 -19.61
CA ARG A 151 15.72 28.54 -21.00
C ARG A 151 16.71 29.28 -21.90
N PRO A 152 17.37 28.59 -22.86
CA PRO A 152 18.24 29.24 -23.85
C PRO A 152 17.43 30.03 -24.89
N PHE A 153 17.94 31.21 -25.27
CA PHE A 153 17.39 32.08 -26.31
C PHE A 153 18.49 32.56 -27.27
N THR A 154 18.15 32.61 -28.55
CA THR A 154 18.94 33.30 -29.58
C THR A 154 18.13 34.50 -30.06
N GLY A 155 18.56 35.70 -29.68
CA GLY A 155 17.73 36.90 -29.82
C GLY A 155 16.48 36.81 -28.93
N THR A 156 15.29 36.84 -29.54
CA THR A 156 13.99 36.72 -28.84
C THR A 156 13.35 35.33 -28.97
N THR A 157 13.99 34.41 -29.71
CA THR A 157 13.43 33.09 -29.99
C THR A 157 14.05 32.05 -29.05
N PRO A 158 13.25 31.18 -28.42
CA PRO A 158 13.82 30.08 -27.65
C PRO A 158 14.67 29.16 -28.55
N SER A 159 15.88 28.85 -28.11
CA SER A 159 16.86 28.05 -28.86
C SER A 159 17.23 26.72 -28.21
N GLY A 160 16.60 26.39 -27.08
CA GLY A 160 16.74 25.10 -26.40
C GLY A 160 15.56 24.77 -25.49
N ALA A 161 15.59 23.56 -24.95
CA ALA A 161 14.65 23.05 -23.96
C ALA A 161 14.79 23.82 -22.62
N THR A 162 13.66 23.99 -21.94
CA THR A 162 13.63 24.59 -20.60
C THR A 162 14.25 23.63 -19.61
N GLY A 163 15.07 24.15 -18.69
CA GLY A 163 15.51 23.45 -17.50
C GLY A 163 14.80 23.97 -16.25
N THR A 164 14.54 23.06 -15.31
CA THR A 164 13.96 23.36 -14.00
C THR A 164 14.80 22.73 -12.89
N ALA A 165 15.09 23.51 -11.84
CA ALA A 165 15.68 23.02 -10.61
C ALA A 165 14.86 23.50 -9.40
N MET A 166 14.76 22.66 -8.36
CA MET A 166 13.95 22.93 -7.18
C MET A 166 14.86 23.04 -5.95
N TYR A 167 14.75 24.16 -5.25
CA TYR A 167 15.52 24.42 -4.03
C TYR A 167 14.55 24.69 -2.89
N ALA A 168 14.39 23.74 -1.96
CA ALA A 168 13.53 23.90 -0.80
C ALA A 168 14.30 24.47 0.40
N ALA A 169 13.84 25.60 0.94
CA ALA A 169 14.44 26.14 2.17
C ALA A 169 14.00 25.29 3.36
N ARG A 170 14.92 25.02 4.30
CA ARG A 170 14.62 24.26 5.52
C ARG A 170 15.25 24.89 6.76
N ASP A 171 14.63 24.67 7.91
CA ASP A 171 15.18 25.00 9.23
C ASP A 171 15.43 23.76 10.11
N THR A 172 15.01 22.57 9.64
CA THR A 172 15.18 21.30 10.33
C THR A 172 16.23 20.40 9.67
N ALA A 173 16.81 19.52 10.46
CA ALA A 173 17.72 18.45 10.02
C ALA A 173 17.45 17.15 10.82
N THR A 174 16.22 16.97 11.31
CA THR A 174 15.82 15.77 12.04
C THR A 174 16.17 14.51 11.26
N ALA A 175 16.77 13.53 11.94
CA ALA A 175 17.08 12.23 11.36
C ALA A 175 15.86 11.30 11.44
N HIS A 176 15.68 10.52 10.37
CA HIS A 176 14.55 9.63 10.16
C HIS A 176 15.04 8.24 9.73
N ASP A 177 14.54 7.19 10.36
CA ASP A 177 14.85 5.79 9.99
C ASP A 177 14.02 5.30 8.81
N LEU A 178 12.93 6.02 8.50
CA LEU A 178 12.09 5.82 7.32
C LEU A 178 12.51 6.78 6.21
N PRO A 179 12.20 6.46 4.94
CA PRO A 179 12.20 7.45 3.87
C PRO A 179 11.39 8.69 4.27
N VAL A 180 11.82 9.86 3.80
CA VAL A 180 11.13 11.13 4.03
C VAL A 180 10.62 11.66 2.71
N ILE A 181 9.36 12.08 2.67
CA ILE A 181 8.76 12.78 1.54
C ILE A 181 8.54 14.23 1.97
N LEU A 182 9.05 15.16 1.15
CA LEU A 182 8.80 16.59 1.28
C LEU A 182 7.88 17.05 0.16
N ILE A 183 6.82 17.77 0.52
CA ILE A 183 5.99 18.55 -0.39
C ILE A 183 6.04 20.01 0.05
N ASP A 184 6.34 20.92 -0.87
CA ASP A 184 6.33 22.36 -0.62
C ASP A 184 5.50 23.07 -1.71
N SER A 185 4.51 23.85 -1.28
CA SER A 185 3.54 24.53 -2.15
C SER A 185 3.99 25.91 -2.63
N TYR A 186 5.22 26.33 -2.33
CA TYR A 186 5.72 27.68 -2.59
C TYR A 186 4.88 28.79 -1.93
N GLY A 187 4.19 28.46 -0.84
CA GLY A 187 3.28 29.36 -0.15
C GLY A 187 1.89 29.50 -0.77
N ALA A 188 1.49 28.60 -1.67
CA ALA A 188 0.14 28.58 -2.26
C ALA A 188 -0.97 28.18 -1.28
N GLY A 189 -0.63 27.84 -0.03
CA GLY A 189 -1.59 27.41 0.99
C GLY A 189 -1.90 25.92 0.94
N LYS A 190 -2.95 25.52 1.66
CA LYS A 190 -3.36 24.12 1.80
C LYS A 190 -4.05 23.62 0.52
N PRO A 191 -3.87 22.34 0.16
CA PRO A 191 -4.53 21.74 -1.00
C PRO A 191 -6.05 21.72 -0.88
N GLY A 192 -6.71 22.07 -1.98
CA GLY A 192 -8.11 21.76 -2.24
C GLY A 192 -8.29 20.43 -2.98
N ARG A 193 -9.43 20.26 -3.65
CA ARG A 193 -9.72 19.07 -4.49
C ARG A 193 -9.08 19.12 -5.88
N GLU A 194 -8.62 20.29 -6.29
CA GLU A 194 -7.93 20.49 -7.56
C GLU A 194 -6.42 20.37 -7.36
N TYR A 195 -5.75 19.84 -8.40
CA TYR A 195 -4.29 19.84 -8.43
C TYR A 195 -3.76 21.26 -8.54
N PHE A 196 -2.71 21.54 -7.80
CA PHE A 196 -1.88 22.72 -7.99
C PHE A 196 -0.39 22.34 -7.93
N ASP A 197 0.47 23.23 -8.41
CA ASP A 197 1.92 22.97 -8.53
C ASP A 197 2.62 22.97 -7.16
N ALA A 198 3.47 21.97 -6.95
CA ALA A 198 4.32 21.82 -5.78
C ALA A 198 5.66 21.20 -6.21
N THR A 199 6.69 21.35 -5.39
CA THR A 199 7.87 20.46 -5.50
C THR A 199 7.65 19.24 -4.62
N THR A 200 8.11 18.08 -5.10
CA THR A 200 8.28 16.90 -4.25
C THR A 200 9.72 16.44 -4.26
N MET A 201 10.21 16.11 -3.06
CA MET A 201 11.48 15.44 -2.86
C MET A 201 11.33 14.19 -1.99
N VAL A 202 11.99 13.11 -2.38
CA VAL A 202 12.01 11.85 -1.64
C VAL A 202 13.44 11.56 -1.18
N PHE A 203 13.64 11.42 0.12
CA PHE A 203 14.91 11.14 0.76
C PHE A 203 14.89 9.70 1.30
N GLN A 204 15.97 8.95 1.09
CA GLN A 204 16.06 7.56 1.54
C GLN A 204 17.15 7.38 2.60
N PRO A 205 16.97 6.47 3.58
CA PRO A 205 18.02 6.09 4.50
C PRO A 205 19.28 5.62 3.78
N GLY A 206 20.42 6.21 4.14
CA GLY A 206 21.72 5.77 3.61
C GLY A 206 22.26 4.54 4.34
N ALA A 207 23.53 4.21 4.12
CA ALA A 207 24.20 3.08 4.78
C ALA A 207 24.18 3.15 6.33
N GLY A 208 24.05 4.35 6.90
CA GLY A 208 23.90 4.57 8.34
C GLY A 208 22.50 4.28 8.90
N GLY A 209 21.54 3.85 8.08
CA GLY A 209 20.18 3.50 8.49
C GLY A 209 19.23 4.68 8.69
N THR A 210 19.69 5.92 8.46
CA THR A 210 18.87 7.13 8.59
C THR A 210 19.00 8.07 7.41
N THR A 211 18.02 8.97 7.24
CA THR A 211 18.00 10.08 6.29
C THR A 211 17.49 11.36 6.95
N SER A 212 17.58 12.49 6.25
CA SER A 212 17.01 13.76 6.71
C SER A 212 16.71 14.66 5.52
N LEU A 213 15.98 15.76 5.74
CA LEU A 213 15.86 16.79 4.71
C LEU A 213 17.21 17.41 4.33
N ALA A 214 18.27 17.28 5.14
CA ALA A 214 19.62 17.75 4.80
C ALA A 214 20.37 16.82 3.83
N SER A 215 19.88 15.61 3.61
CA SER A 215 20.46 14.63 2.69
C SER A 215 20.14 15.00 1.23
N ALA A 216 20.90 14.43 0.30
CA ALA A 216 20.54 14.49 -1.11
C ALA A 216 19.22 13.73 -1.35
N PRO A 217 18.24 14.31 -2.09
CA PRO A 217 17.04 13.58 -2.44
C PRO A 217 17.33 12.52 -3.50
N ALA A 218 16.76 11.33 -3.31
CA ALA A 218 16.77 10.24 -4.28
C ALA A 218 15.77 10.46 -5.44
N VAL A 219 14.75 11.28 -5.23
CA VAL A 219 13.85 11.83 -6.26
C VAL A 219 13.65 13.31 -5.95
N ALA A 220 13.84 14.19 -6.92
CA ALA A 220 13.41 15.57 -6.82
C ALA A 220 12.70 15.94 -8.13
N THR A 221 11.40 16.22 -8.06
CA THR A 221 10.57 16.47 -9.24
C THR A 221 9.55 17.56 -8.98
N ARG A 222 8.95 18.05 -10.06
CA ARG A 222 7.74 18.85 -10.01
C ARG A 222 6.55 17.92 -9.78
N ALA A 223 5.50 18.43 -9.13
CA ALA A 223 4.32 17.63 -8.92
C ALA A 223 3.03 18.45 -8.89
N GLY A 224 1.94 17.83 -9.34
CA GLY A 224 0.59 18.18 -8.94
C GLY A 224 0.29 17.62 -7.54
N PHE A 225 -0.26 18.45 -6.67
CA PHE A 225 -0.65 18.07 -5.31
C PHE A 225 -2.10 18.43 -5.02
N LYS A 226 -2.88 17.51 -4.43
CA LYS A 226 -4.26 17.77 -4.01
C LYS A 226 -4.71 16.94 -2.81
N LEU A 227 -5.78 17.39 -2.16
CA LEU A 227 -6.49 16.68 -1.11
C LEU A 227 -7.31 15.54 -1.71
N ARG A 228 -7.27 14.36 -1.10
CA ARG A 228 -8.06 13.20 -1.54
C ARG A 228 -8.96 12.62 -0.46
N GLY A 229 -9.75 11.62 -0.83
CA GLY A 229 -10.63 10.89 0.07
C GLY A 229 -11.94 11.61 0.33
N GLN A 230 -12.97 10.88 0.73
CA GLN A 230 -14.28 11.46 1.04
C GLN A 230 -14.32 11.88 2.51
N SER A 231 -14.64 10.94 3.41
CA SER A 231 -14.63 11.15 4.86
C SER A 231 -13.26 11.54 5.40
N SER A 232 -12.21 10.87 4.91
CA SER A 232 -10.83 11.06 5.39
C SER A 232 -10.23 12.42 5.04
N ALA A 233 -10.81 13.16 4.09
CA ALA A 233 -10.41 14.54 3.79
C ALA A 233 -10.68 15.51 4.95
N SER A 234 -11.58 15.15 5.87
CA SER A 234 -11.92 15.96 7.05
C SER A 234 -11.00 15.70 8.26
N PHE A 235 -10.09 14.75 8.16
CA PHE A 235 -9.16 14.42 9.25
C PHE A 235 -8.03 15.43 9.35
N ASP A 236 -7.62 15.72 10.59
CA ASP A 236 -6.46 16.58 10.87
C ASP A 236 -5.19 16.08 10.16
N LYS A 237 -5.01 14.76 10.13
CA LYS A 237 -4.01 14.08 9.30
C LYS A 237 -4.66 13.68 7.97
N SER A 238 -4.64 14.60 7.01
CA SER A 238 -5.32 14.42 5.73
C SER A 238 -4.52 13.52 4.76
N PRO A 239 -5.19 12.71 3.92
CA PRO A 239 -4.53 12.00 2.82
C PRO A 239 -4.44 12.87 1.56
N TYR A 240 -3.42 12.62 0.73
CA TYR A 240 -3.15 13.41 -0.47
C TYR A 240 -2.98 12.55 -1.73
N ARG A 241 -3.15 13.18 -2.89
CA ARG A 241 -2.73 12.68 -4.21
C ARG A 241 -1.53 13.49 -4.67
N LEU A 242 -0.64 12.79 -5.34
CA LEU A 242 0.60 13.32 -5.84
C LEU A 242 0.79 12.83 -7.28
N GLU A 243 0.99 13.75 -8.21
CA GLU A 243 1.19 13.48 -9.64
C GLU A 243 2.54 14.06 -10.03
N PHE A 244 3.52 13.22 -10.37
CA PHE A 244 4.83 13.68 -10.84
C PHE A 244 4.71 14.26 -12.24
N ARG A 245 5.38 15.40 -12.45
CA ARG A 245 5.28 16.19 -13.68
C ARG A 245 6.63 16.52 -14.27
N ASP A 246 6.67 16.61 -15.59
CA ASP A 246 7.83 17.05 -16.35
C ASP A 246 7.88 18.59 -16.50
N ASN A 247 8.70 19.08 -17.43
CA ASN A 247 8.80 20.52 -17.73
C ASN A 247 7.59 21.09 -18.47
N ALA A 248 6.79 20.27 -19.12
CA ALA A 248 5.58 20.64 -19.86
C ALA A 248 4.30 20.57 -19.01
N ASP A 249 4.41 20.16 -17.74
CA ASP A 249 3.28 19.84 -16.85
C ASP A 249 2.60 18.51 -17.18
N ASP A 250 3.22 17.70 -18.04
CA ASP A 250 2.74 16.36 -18.41
C ASP A 250 3.22 15.32 -17.39
N ASP A 251 2.53 14.18 -17.33
CA ASP A 251 2.84 13.04 -16.46
C ASP A 251 4.29 12.56 -16.64
N ALA A 252 5.02 12.49 -15.52
CA ALA A 252 6.37 11.94 -15.46
C ALA A 252 6.40 10.62 -14.68
N ASP A 253 6.48 9.50 -15.42
CA ASP A 253 6.58 8.17 -14.83
C ASP A 253 7.95 7.96 -14.17
N LEU A 254 8.01 7.99 -12.83
CA LEU A 254 9.25 7.83 -12.07
C LEU A 254 9.14 6.68 -11.06
N PRO A 255 10.15 5.80 -10.93
CA PRO A 255 10.18 4.80 -9.88
C PRO A 255 10.41 5.48 -8.53
N VAL A 256 9.73 5.01 -7.49
CA VAL A 256 9.83 5.62 -6.15
C VAL A 256 9.81 4.54 -5.08
N LEU A 257 10.78 4.61 -4.15
CA LEU A 257 10.90 3.68 -3.01
C LEU A 257 10.83 2.18 -3.41
N GLY A 258 11.45 1.82 -4.53
CA GLY A 258 11.49 0.45 -5.05
C GLY A 258 10.23 0.01 -5.81
N MET A 259 9.22 0.88 -5.94
CA MET A 259 8.05 0.64 -6.79
C MET A 259 8.34 1.06 -8.24
N PRO A 260 7.81 0.35 -9.25
CA PRO A 260 7.96 0.70 -10.65
C PRO A 260 7.40 2.07 -10.98
N ALA A 261 7.97 2.64 -12.05
CA ALA A 261 7.62 3.96 -12.54
C ALA A 261 6.12 4.14 -12.78
N ASP A 262 5.61 5.26 -12.28
CA ASP A 262 4.25 5.80 -12.48
C ASP A 262 4.27 7.29 -12.11
N SER A 263 3.36 8.08 -12.69
CA SER A 263 3.15 9.49 -12.37
C SER A 263 2.29 9.68 -11.13
N ASP A 264 1.30 8.81 -10.89
CA ASP A 264 0.30 9.02 -9.84
C ASP A 264 0.58 8.17 -8.61
N TRP A 265 0.52 8.84 -7.47
CA TRP A 265 0.74 8.25 -6.16
C TRP A 265 -0.29 8.73 -5.15
N VAL A 266 -0.51 7.91 -4.14
CA VAL A 266 -1.32 8.24 -2.97
C VAL A 266 -0.43 8.36 -1.76
N LEU A 267 -0.62 9.44 -1.01
CA LEU A 267 -0.14 9.56 0.35
C LEU A 267 -1.31 9.28 1.31
N ARG A 268 -1.39 8.05 1.81
CA ARG A 268 -2.36 7.68 2.85
C ARG A 268 -1.80 8.12 4.20
N GLY A 269 -2.56 8.96 4.91
CA GLY A 269 -2.29 9.27 6.31
C GLY A 269 -3.14 8.37 7.21
N PRO A 270 -2.69 7.16 7.61
CA PRO A 270 -3.45 6.32 8.53
C PRO A 270 -3.69 7.11 9.82
N PHE A 271 -4.94 7.51 10.03
CA PHE A 271 -5.38 8.34 11.15
C PHE A 271 -6.29 7.56 12.10
N PRO A 272 -7.37 6.92 11.64
CA PRO A 272 -8.11 5.96 12.47
C PRO A 272 -7.32 4.67 12.70
N ASP A 273 -6.46 4.27 11.75
CA ASP A 273 -5.50 3.19 11.95
C ASP A 273 -4.31 3.66 12.79
N LYS A 274 -4.43 3.48 14.11
CA LYS A 274 -3.37 3.80 15.07
C LYS A 274 -2.28 2.75 15.16
N SER A 275 -2.42 1.60 14.49
CA SER A 275 -1.30 0.66 14.33
C SER A 275 -0.35 1.09 13.22
N LEU A 276 -0.84 1.92 12.28
CA LEU A 276 -0.17 2.38 11.07
C LEU A 276 0.07 1.30 10.01
N ILE A 277 -0.33 0.04 10.25
CA ILE A 277 0.04 -1.11 9.42
C ILE A 277 -1.15 -1.84 8.76
N ARG A 278 -2.41 -1.47 9.03
CA ARG A 278 -3.58 -2.28 8.62
C ARG A 278 -3.72 -2.43 7.11
N GLU A 279 -3.65 -1.30 6.38
CA GLU A 279 -3.76 -1.31 4.92
C GLU A 279 -2.58 -2.06 4.29
N ALA A 280 -1.36 -1.79 4.76
CA ALA A 280 -0.14 -2.49 4.34
C ALA A 280 -0.23 -4.01 4.58
N LEU A 281 -0.76 -4.42 5.74
CA LEU A 281 -0.94 -5.82 6.12
C LEU A 281 -1.85 -6.55 5.14
N VAL A 282 -2.97 -5.94 4.75
CA VAL A 282 -3.91 -6.56 3.82
C VAL A 282 -3.40 -6.53 2.38
N HIS A 283 -2.73 -5.45 1.94
CA HIS A 283 -2.13 -5.41 0.60
C HIS A 283 -1.02 -6.45 0.46
N ASP A 284 -0.18 -6.65 1.48
CA ASP A 284 0.85 -7.71 1.48
C ASP A 284 0.23 -9.09 1.42
N LEU A 285 -0.80 -9.33 2.23
CA LEU A 285 -1.52 -10.59 2.23
C LEU A 285 -2.17 -10.86 0.87
N GLY A 286 -2.89 -9.89 0.30
CA GLY A 286 -3.54 -10.03 -1.00
C GLY A 286 -2.57 -10.44 -2.11
N ARG A 287 -1.41 -9.77 -2.19
CA ARG A 287 -0.37 -10.12 -3.17
C ARG A 287 0.19 -11.52 -2.98
N GLU A 288 0.36 -11.98 -1.75
CA GLU A 288 0.83 -13.35 -1.48
C GLU A 288 -0.22 -14.41 -1.84
N LEU A 289 -1.51 -14.08 -1.72
CA LEU A 289 -2.61 -14.93 -2.17
C LEU A 289 -2.77 -14.95 -3.70
N GLY A 290 -2.16 -13.98 -4.40
CA GLY A 290 -2.24 -13.83 -5.85
C GLY A 290 -3.33 -12.85 -6.33
N LEU A 291 -3.95 -12.10 -5.42
CA LEU A 291 -4.85 -11.00 -5.78
C LEU A 291 -4.03 -9.78 -6.22
N GLU A 292 -4.58 -8.98 -7.14
CA GLU A 292 -3.99 -7.67 -7.39
C GLU A 292 -4.23 -6.78 -6.16
N ALA A 293 -3.15 -6.22 -5.62
CA ALA A 293 -3.22 -5.19 -4.59
C ALA A 293 -2.08 -4.19 -4.80
N PRO A 294 -2.32 -2.90 -4.52
CA PRO A 294 -1.32 -1.86 -4.65
C PRO A 294 -0.05 -2.17 -3.85
N ARG A 295 1.12 -1.92 -4.47
CA ARG A 295 2.37 -1.87 -3.70
C ARG A 295 2.38 -0.60 -2.83
N HIS A 296 3.19 -0.64 -1.78
CA HIS A 296 3.29 0.43 -0.82
C HIS A 296 4.69 0.56 -0.25
N ALA A 297 4.97 1.73 0.34
CA ALA A 297 6.14 1.99 1.15
C ALA A 297 5.79 2.96 2.31
N PHE A 298 6.33 2.70 3.49
CA PHE A 298 6.23 3.64 4.61
C PHE A 298 7.18 4.81 4.42
N ALA A 299 6.71 6.02 4.73
CA ALA A 299 7.52 7.23 4.73
C ALA A 299 7.05 8.19 5.83
N GLU A 300 7.93 9.08 6.27
CA GLU A 300 7.56 10.25 7.06
C GLU A 300 7.35 11.45 6.13
N LEU A 301 6.31 12.24 6.39
CA LEU A 301 5.86 13.30 5.48
C LEU A 301 6.08 14.69 6.09
N TYR A 302 6.63 15.60 5.29
CA TYR A 302 6.61 17.04 5.50
C TYR A 302 5.73 17.69 4.42
N VAL A 303 4.79 18.53 4.82
CA VAL A 303 3.96 19.33 3.91
C VAL A 303 4.06 20.79 4.33
N ASN A 304 4.91 21.55 3.63
CA ASN A 304 5.01 23.00 3.80
C ASN A 304 4.01 23.69 2.88
N THR A 305 3.14 24.50 3.47
CA THR A 305 2.08 25.20 2.74
C THR A 305 2.22 26.72 2.74
N ASP A 306 3.19 27.24 3.48
CA ASP A 306 3.46 28.67 3.57
C ASP A 306 4.77 29.05 2.83
N ALA A 307 5.15 30.33 2.88
CA ALA A 307 6.32 30.84 2.18
C ALA A 307 7.61 30.77 3.01
N GLY A 308 7.54 30.24 4.23
CA GLY A 308 8.64 30.02 5.14
C GLY A 308 9.47 28.79 4.78
N PRO A 309 10.62 28.60 5.46
CA PRO A 309 11.39 27.36 5.33
C PRO A 309 10.62 26.18 5.94
N VAL A 310 10.77 25.01 5.34
CA VAL A 310 10.24 23.74 5.87
C VAL A 310 10.82 23.48 7.25
N GLY A 311 9.95 23.29 8.23
CA GLY A 311 10.32 23.08 9.62
C GLY A 311 9.51 22.06 10.39
N ALA A 312 9.68 22.08 11.72
CA ALA A 312 9.07 21.09 12.60
C ALA A 312 7.52 21.12 12.58
N SER A 313 6.92 22.29 12.29
CA SER A 313 5.46 22.45 12.17
C SER A 313 4.86 21.75 10.95
N ASP A 314 5.68 21.54 9.91
CA ASP A 314 5.28 20.95 8.62
C ASP A 314 5.29 19.42 8.65
N TYR A 315 5.89 18.83 9.69
CA TYR A 315 5.89 17.39 9.90
C TYR A 315 4.47 16.85 10.12
N GLN A 316 4.07 15.86 9.31
CA GLN A 316 2.73 15.26 9.31
C GLN A 316 2.70 13.82 9.85
N GLY A 317 3.82 13.25 10.28
CA GLY A 317 3.86 11.87 10.79
C GLY A 317 4.16 10.81 9.72
N VAL A 318 3.85 9.56 10.06
CA VAL A 318 4.04 8.40 9.19
C VAL A 318 2.89 8.29 8.18
N TYR A 319 3.23 8.21 6.90
CA TYR A 319 2.33 7.99 5.79
C TYR A 319 2.68 6.68 5.07
N LEU A 320 1.71 6.16 4.35
CA LEU A 320 1.90 5.08 3.40
C LEU A 320 1.84 5.68 1.99
N LEU A 321 2.94 5.62 1.24
CA LEU A 321 2.95 5.88 -0.19
C LEU A 321 2.37 4.64 -0.88
N VAL A 322 1.27 4.77 -1.60
CA VAL A 322 0.52 3.66 -2.20
C VAL A 322 0.35 3.92 -3.69
N GLU A 323 0.50 2.86 -4.48
CA GLU A 323 0.19 2.89 -5.90
C GLU A 323 -1.28 3.18 -6.17
N THR A 324 -1.58 3.80 -7.30
CA THR A 324 -2.95 3.91 -7.78
C THR A 324 -3.39 2.65 -8.52
N ILE A 325 -4.67 2.31 -8.43
CA ILE A 325 -5.28 1.33 -9.32
C ILE A 325 -5.38 1.96 -10.71
N LYS A 326 -4.62 1.40 -11.66
CA LYS A 326 -4.54 1.85 -13.05
C LYS A 326 -4.42 0.65 -13.99
N ASN A 327 -4.92 0.83 -15.21
CA ASN A 327 -4.67 -0.08 -16.31
C ASN A 327 -3.36 0.29 -17.03
N SER A 328 -2.24 -0.12 -16.41
CA SER A 328 -0.90 0.10 -16.94
C SER A 328 -0.05 -1.17 -16.80
N LYS A 329 1.06 -1.22 -17.56
CA LYS A 329 1.94 -2.39 -17.69
C LYS A 329 2.44 -2.95 -16.36
N ASN A 330 2.68 -2.09 -15.38
CA ASN A 330 3.20 -2.48 -14.07
C ASN A 330 2.09 -2.57 -13.00
N ARG A 331 0.82 -2.59 -13.41
CA ARG A 331 -0.36 -2.64 -12.54
C ARG A 331 -1.30 -3.75 -13.04
N LEU A 332 -2.49 -3.44 -13.53
CA LEU A 332 -3.46 -4.42 -14.03
C LEU A 332 -3.10 -5.01 -15.39
N ASP A 333 -2.35 -4.27 -16.23
CA ASP A 333 -1.90 -4.69 -17.56
C ASP A 333 -2.99 -5.34 -18.45
N LEU A 334 -4.20 -4.77 -18.45
CA LEU A 334 -5.29 -5.24 -19.30
C LEU A 334 -5.07 -4.75 -20.74
N LYS A 335 -5.60 -5.47 -21.72
CA LYS A 335 -5.66 -4.96 -23.10
C LYS A 335 -6.51 -3.69 -23.10
N LYS A 336 -5.87 -2.55 -23.40
CA LYS A 336 -6.55 -1.24 -23.43
C LYS A 336 -7.67 -1.26 -24.47
N LEU A 337 -8.85 -0.81 -24.03
CA LEU A 337 -9.99 -0.58 -24.90
C LEU A 337 -9.88 0.81 -25.53
N LYS A 338 -9.83 0.87 -26.86
CA LYS A 338 -9.72 2.12 -27.60
C LYS A 338 -11.10 2.68 -27.94
N GLU A 339 -11.17 3.95 -28.34
CA GLU A 339 -12.45 4.58 -28.70
C GLU A 339 -13.13 3.88 -29.88
N GLU A 340 -12.35 3.38 -30.85
CA GLU A 340 -12.85 2.65 -32.03
C GLU A 340 -13.31 1.20 -31.74
N ASP A 341 -12.95 0.63 -30.59
CA ASP A 341 -13.28 -0.74 -30.20
C ASP A 341 -14.77 -0.82 -29.80
N THR A 342 -15.65 -0.99 -30.80
CA THR A 342 -17.12 -0.94 -30.66
C THR A 342 -17.82 -2.26 -30.98
N THR A 343 -17.07 -3.28 -31.40
CA THR A 343 -17.58 -4.60 -31.79
C THR A 343 -16.75 -5.72 -31.17
N LEU A 344 -17.28 -6.94 -31.24
CA LEU A 344 -16.55 -8.14 -30.83
C LEU A 344 -15.36 -8.42 -31.79
N PRO A 345 -14.25 -8.99 -31.28
CA PRO A 345 -13.98 -9.27 -29.86
C PRO A 345 -13.48 -8.06 -29.05
N GLU A 346 -13.14 -6.95 -29.69
CA GLU A 346 -12.38 -5.86 -29.06
C GLU A 346 -13.08 -5.22 -27.87
N ILE A 347 -14.40 -5.03 -27.98
CA ILE A 347 -15.26 -4.43 -26.95
C ILE A 347 -15.37 -5.27 -25.66
N GLN A 348 -14.87 -6.52 -25.64
CA GLN A 348 -15.15 -7.43 -24.53
C GLN A 348 -14.33 -7.19 -23.25
N GLY A 349 -13.39 -6.26 -23.23
CA GLY A 349 -12.50 -6.11 -22.09
C GLY A 349 -11.64 -4.86 -22.12
N GLY A 350 -10.78 -4.75 -21.12
CA GLY A 350 -10.09 -3.50 -20.77
C GLY A 350 -10.86 -2.66 -19.76
N TYR A 351 -11.83 -3.25 -19.05
CA TYR A 351 -12.69 -2.55 -18.11
C TYR A 351 -12.24 -2.73 -16.67
N VAL A 352 -12.28 -1.65 -15.90
CA VAL A 352 -12.15 -1.63 -14.44
C VAL A 352 -13.33 -0.84 -13.88
N TRP A 353 -14.04 -1.42 -12.91
CA TRP A 353 -15.13 -0.75 -12.22
C TRP A 353 -15.11 -1.10 -10.73
N LYS A 354 -15.93 -0.41 -9.95
CA LYS A 354 -16.08 -0.68 -8.53
C LYS A 354 -17.49 -0.42 -8.05
N PHE A 355 -17.80 -0.95 -6.88
CA PHE A 355 -18.97 -0.56 -6.10
C PHE A 355 -18.60 0.54 -5.10
N GLU A 356 -19.36 1.64 -5.12
CA GLU A 356 -19.21 2.77 -4.19
C GLU A 356 -20.57 3.19 -3.61
N TRP A 357 -21.08 2.39 -2.69
CA TRP A 357 -22.40 2.58 -2.08
C TRP A 357 -22.61 4.01 -1.56
N MET A 358 -23.62 4.71 -2.09
CA MET A 358 -23.97 6.10 -1.77
C MET A 358 -22.84 7.14 -2.00
N ALA A 359 -21.79 6.75 -2.71
CA ALA A 359 -20.61 7.58 -2.94
C ALA A 359 -20.04 7.43 -4.37
N ALA A 360 -20.73 6.72 -5.27
CA ALA A 360 -20.31 6.54 -6.65
C ALA A 360 -20.25 7.89 -7.37
N GLU A 361 -19.14 8.12 -8.06
CA GLU A 361 -18.88 9.30 -8.86
C GLU A 361 -18.99 8.96 -10.36
N GLU A 362 -19.22 9.98 -11.19
CA GLU A 362 -19.26 9.77 -12.64
C GLU A 362 -17.86 9.42 -13.19
N PRO A 363 -17.76 8.51 -14.19
CA PRO A 363 -18.88 7.89 -14.90
C PRO A 363 -19.52 6.71 -14.15
N THR A 364 -20.85 6.74 -14.01
CA THR A 364 -21.62 5.64 -13.42
C THR A 364 -22.19 4.68 -14.46
N LEU A 365 -22.47 3.43 -14.06
CA LEU A 365 -23.11 2.40 -14.89
C LEU A 365 -24.51 2.07 -14.36
N PRO A 366 -25.52 2.94 -14.57
CA PRO A 366 -26.86 2.73 -14.03
C PRO A 366 -27.57 1.56 -14.72
N CYS A 367 -28.37 0.84 -13.94
CA CYS A 367 -29.22 -0.27 -14.37
C CYS A 367 -30.68 0.01 -13.94
N ALA A 368 -31.65 -0.40 -14.76
CA ALA A 368 -33.08 -0.21 -14.47
C ALA A 368 -33.76 -1.57 -14.18
N GLY A 369 -34.43 -1.67 -13.03
CA GLY A 369 -35.19 -2.86 -12.62
C GLY A 369 -34.92 -3.31 -11.19
N PRO A 370 -35.79 -4.13 -10.60
CA PRO A 370 -35.74 -4.51 -9.19
C PRO A 370 -34.56 -5.42 -8.83
N SER A 371 -33.91 -6.04 -9.81
CA SER A 371 -32.75 -6.93 -9.63
C SER A 371 -31.42 -6.26 -9.96
N CYS A 372 -31.41 -4.97 -10.28
CA CYS A 372 -30.20 -4.26 -10.70
C CYS A 372 -29.23 -4.02 -9.55
N TRP A 373 -27.95 -4.18 -9.87
CA TRP A 373 -26.88 -3.62 -9.05
C TRP A 373 -26.82 -2.10 -9.22
N ASN A 374 -26.54 -1.42 -8.11
CA ASN A 374 -26.51 0.03 -7.99
C ASN A 374 -25.12 0.49 -7.53
N TYR A 375 -24.83 1.79 -7.72
CA TYR A 375 -23.57 2.40 -7.29
C TYR A 375 -22.32 1.80 -7.96
N LEU A 376 -22.47 1.39 -9.22
CA LEU A 376 -21.36 1.01 -10.08
C LEU A 376 -20.71 2.25 -10.65
N GLU A 377 -19.44 2.45 -10.30
CA GLU A 377 -18.57 3.48 -10.83
C GLU A 377 -17.56 2.82 -11.79
N LEU A 378 -17.46 3.36 -12.99
CA LEU A 378 -16.45 2.96 -13.95
C LEU A 378 -15.15 3.73 -13.68
N VAL A 379 -14.06 2.99 -13.63
CA VAL A 379 -12.72 3.52 -13.32
C VAL A 379 -11.89 3.65 -14.59
N ASP A 380 -11.89 2.63 -15.45
CA ASP A 380 -11.12 2.62 -16.70
C ASP A 380 -11.82 1.76 -17.78
N PRO A 381 -11.80 2.16 -19.06
CA PRO A 381 -11.44 3.50 -19.54
C PRO A 381 -12.56 4.51 -19.24
N SER A 382 -12.22 5.78 -19.12
CA SER A 382 -13.18 6.86 -18.87
C SER A 382 -12.91 8.06 -19.80
N PRO A 383 -13.92 8.58 -20.53
CA PRO A 383 -15.31 8.09 -20.61
C PRO A 383 -15.49 6.94 -21.62
N LEU A 384 -16.60 6.19 -21.51
CA LEU A 384 -17.05 5.24 -22.55
C LEU A 384 -17.90 5.92 -23.62
N ASN A 385 -17.74 5.48 -24.87
CA ASN A 385 -18.74 5.72 -25.90
C ASN A 385 -20.01 4.88 -25.63
N THR A 386 -21.08 5.14 -26.39
CA THR A 386 -22.38 4.46 -26.19
C THR A 386 -22.30 2.95 -26.36
N ALA A 387 -21.62 2.46 -27.40
CA ALA A 387 -21.53 1.03 -27.68
C ALA A 387 -20.82 0.29 -26.53
N GLN A 388 -19.69 0.83 -26.05
CA GLN A 388 -18.91 0.26 -24.95
C GLN A 388 -19.69 0.24 -23.64
N ARG A 389 -20.38 1.35 -23.32
CA ARG A 389 -21.24 1.43 -22.13
C ARG A 389 -22.37 0.40 -22.19
N ASP A 390 -23.02 0.28 -23.33
CA ASP A 390 -24.14 -0.64 -23.53
C ASP A 390 -23.69 -2.09 -23.45
N TRP A 391 -22.52 -2.41 -24.03
CA TRP A 391 -21.94 -3.75 -23.95
C TRP A 391 -21.61 -4.14 -22.50
N LEU A 392 -20.85 -3.31 -21.77
CA LEU A 392 -20.48 -3.62 -20.39
C LEU A 392 -21.71 -3.75 -19.49
N ARG A 393 -22.67 -2.84 -19.62
CA ARG A 393 -23.92 -2.88 -18.88
C ARG A 393 -24.72 -4.14 -19.19
N GLY A 394 -24.84 -4.50 -20.47
CA GLY A 394 -25.53 -5.72 -20.90
C GLY A 394 -24.87 -6.97 -20.33
N HIS A 395 -23.53 -7.04 -20.36
CA HIS A 395 -22.77 -8.18 -19.83
C HIS A 395 -22.94 -8.34 -18.31
N LEU A 396 -22.90 -7.24 -17.55
CA LEU A 396 -23.15 -7.27 -16.10
C LEU A 396 -24.61 -7.65 -15.77
N GLN A 397 -25.58 -7.19 -16.57
CA GLN A 397 -26.98 -7.55 -16.42
C GLN A 397 -27.23 -9.04 -16.72
N GLU A 398 -26.58 -9.57 -17.75
CA GLU A 398 -26.63 -10.98 -18.11
C GLU A 398 -26.07 -11.86 -16.98
N PHE A 399 -24.88 -11.52 -16.48
CA PHE A 399 -24.29 -12.20 -15.32
C PHE A 399 -25.22 -12.15 -14.10
N ASN A 400 -25.77 -10.97 -13.80
CA ASN A 400 -26.71 -10.78 -12.71
C ASN A 400 -27.98 -11.64 -12.84
N ALA A 401 -28.46 -11.87 -14.06
CA ALA A 401 -29.57 -12.78 -14.35
C ALA A 401 -29.17 -14.26 -14.18
N VAL A 402 -28.02 -14.67 -14.71
CA VAL A 402 -27.48 -16.04 -14.58
C VAL A 402 -27.28 -16.42 -13.12
N LEU A 403 -26.79 -15.47 -12.30
CA LEU A 403 -26.57 -15.70 -10.87
C LEU A 403 -27.87 -15.97 -10.09
N ARG A 404 -29.03 -15.62 -10.64
CA ARG A 404 -30.37 -15.86 -10.05
C ARG A 404 -31.14 -16.97 -10.75
N ALA A 405 -30.62 -17.52 -11.83
CA ALA A 405 -31.28 -18.59 -12.56
C ALA A 405 -31.30 -19.90 -11.75
N PRO A 406 -32.30 -20.77 -11.94
CA PRO A 406 -32.33 -22.09 -11.28
C PRO A 406 -31.09 -22.94 -11.54
N ASN A 407 -30.46 -22.78 -12.71
CA ASN A 407 -29.23 -23.44 -13.11
C ASN A 407 -27.96 -22.60 -12.85
N SER A 408 -28.01 -21.61 -11.95
CA SER A 408 -26.88 -20.70 -11.67
C SER A 408 -25.56 -21.42 -11.35
N ALA A 409 -25.62 -22.58 -10.71
CA ALA A 409 -24.45 -23.38 -10.34
C ALA A 409 -23.91 -24.27 -11.48
N ASP A 410 -24.57 -24.34 -12.64
CA ASP A 410 -24.13 -25.15 -13.77
C ASP A 410 -22.70 -24.79 -14.20
N PRO A 411 -21.80 -25.76 -14.41
CA PRO A 411 -20.40 -25.49 -14.67
C PRO A 411 -20.12 -24.87 -16.05
N VAL A 412 -21.06 -24.96 -16.99
CA VAL A 412 -20.90 -24.49 -18.37
C VAL A 412 -21.69 -23.21 -18.62
N THR A 413 -22.93 -23.16 -18.13
CA THR A 413 -23.91 -22.10 -18.41
C THR A 413 -24.22 -21.21 -17.20
N GLY A 414 -23.73 -21.59 -16.02
CA GLY A 414 -23.92 -20.84 -14.78
C GLY A 414 -22.91 -19.71 -14.58
N TYR A 415 -22.82 -19.19 -13.35
CA TYR A 415 -21.97 -18.04 -13.02
C TYR A 415 -20.48 -18.29 -13.33
N ARG A 416 -20.05 -19.56 -13.34
CA ARG A 416 -18.68 -19.97 -13.63
C ARG A 416 -18.24 -19.61 -15.05
N ALA A 417 -19.16 -19.34 -15.97
CA ALA A 417 -18.85 -18.82 -17.30
C ALA A 417 -18.41 -17.34 -17.27
N TYR A 418 -18.83 -16.56 -16.26
CA TYR A 418 -18.65 -15.11 -16.20
C TYR A 418 -17.50 -14.68 -15.30
N ILE A 419 -17.22 -15.41 -14.22
CA ILE A 419 -16.24 -14.99 -13.21
C ILE A 419 -15.03 -15.93 -13.14
N ASP A 420 -13.88 -15.34 -12.83
CA ASP A 420 -12.74 -16.07 -12.32
C ASP A 420 -13.01 -16.49 -10.88
N VAL A 421 -13.48 -17.72 -10.68
CA VAL A 421 -13.89 -18.21 -9.36
C VAL A 421 -12.77 -18.13 -8.31
N PRO A 422 -11.50 -18.47 -8.60
CA PRO A 422 -10.40 -18.31 -7.65
C PRO A 422 -10.25 -16.90 -7.08
N SER A 423 -10.29 -15.86 -7.92
CA SER A 423 -10.21 -14.46 -7.46
C SER A 423 -11.36 -14.10 -6.52
N PHE A 424 -12.59 -14.55 -6.81
CA PHE A 424 -13.74 -14.32 -5.93
C PHE A 424 -13.60 -15.06 -4.60
N VAL A 425 -13.05 -16.29 -4.60
CA VAL A 425 -12.77 -17.03 -3.36
C VAL A 425 -11.74 -16.29 -2.51
N ASP A 426 -10.60 -15.89 -3.08
CA ASP A 426 -9.55 -15.21 -2.34
C ASP A 426 -9.99 -13.81 -1.88
N HIS A 427 -10.75 -13.08 -2.70
CA HIS A 427 -11.33 -11.79 -2.33
C HIS A 427 -12.34 -11.92 -1.17
N LEU A 428 -13.16 -12.99 -1.16
CA LEU A 428 -14.03 -13.30 -0.03
C LEU A 428 -13.21 -13.58 1.23
N ILE A 429 -12.19 -14.43 1.14
CA ILE A 429 -11.34 -14.80 2.27
C ILE A 429 -10.65 -13.56 2.87
N VAL A 430 -10.03 -12.72 2.06
CA VAL A 430 -9.34 -11.51 2.55
C VAL A 430 -10.30 -10.55 3.25
N ASN A 431 -11.48 -10.31 2.68
CA ASN A 431 -12.47 -9.44 3.30
C ASN A 431 -13.04 -10.02 4.60
N GLU A 432 -13.28 -11.34 4.68
CA GLU A 432 -13.76 -11.97 5.91
C GLU A 432 -12.68 -12.08 6.98
N VAL A 433 -11.41 -12.31 6.62
CA VAL A 433 -10.28 -12.33 7.56
C VAL A 433 -10.03 -10.95 8.15
N SER A 434 -10.02 -9.91 7.31
CA SER A 434 -9.80 -8.53 7.76
C SER A 434 -11.02 -7.91 8.43
N ARG A 435 -12.20 -8.46 8.12
CA ARG A 435 -13.51 -7.91 8.45
C ARG A 435 -13.59 -6.41 8.13
N ASN A 436 -13.18 -6.08 6.91
CA ASN A 436 -13.23 -4.72 6.41
C ASN A 436 -14.67 -4.20 6.50
N MET A 437 -14.86 -3.09 7.22
CA MET A 437 -16.16 -2.49 7.42
C MET A 437 -16.88 -2.24 6.09
N ASP A 438 -16.13 -1.82 5.07
CA ASP A 438 -16.62 -1.40 3.75
C ASP A 438 -16.64 -2.51 2.69
N ALA A 439 -16.23 -3.73 3.06
CA ALA A 439 -16.23 -4.89 2.17
C ALA A 439 -17.56 -5.06 1.41
N TYR A 440 -17.45 -5.45 0.15
CA TYR A 440 -18.54 -5.76 -0.79
C TYR A 440 -19.40 -4.57 -1.25
N VAL A 441 -19.32 -3.42 -0.59
CA VAL A 441 -20.26 -2.30 -0.83
C VAL A 441 -19.56 -1.01 -1.20
N ARG A 442 -18.33 -0.78 -0.74
CA ARG A 442 -17.50 0.37 -1.08
C ARG A 442 -16.10 -0.08 -1.44
N SER A 443 -15.42 0.71 -2.29
CA SER A 443 -14.04 0.44 -2.73
C SER A 443 -13.79 -1.01 -3.15
N SER A 444 -14.83 -1.66 -3.69
CA SER A 444 -14.80 -3.06 -4.10
C SER A 444 -14.63 -3.09 -5.61
N TYR A 445 -13.39 -3.30 -6.06
CA TYR A 445 -13.01 -3.23 -7.47
C TYR A 445 -13.11 -4.59 -8.16
N PHE A 446 -13.39 -4.52 -9.46
CA PHE A 446 -13.48 -5.65 -10.37
C PHE A 446 -12.96 -5.20 -11.72
N HIS A 447 -12.44 -6.15 -12.48
CA HIS A 447 -11.98 -5.87 -13.82
C HIS A 447 -12.26 -7.04 -14.76
N LYS A 448 -12.20 -6.75 -16.06
CA LYS A 448 -12.38 -7.76 -17.10
C LYS A 448 -11.45 -7.47 -18.27
N ASP A 449 -10.53 -8.38 -18.53
CA ASP A 449 -9.71 -8.35 -19.74
C ASP A 449 -10.45 -8.95 -20.95
N ARG A 450 -9.98 -8.62 -22.16
CA ARG A 450 -10.53 -9.14 -23.42
C ARG A 450 -10.27 -10.64 -23.49
N ASP A 451 -11.31 -11.40 -23.85
CA ASP A 451 -11.35 -12.87 -23.81
C ASP A 451 -11.25 -13.49 -22.39
N GLY A 452 -11.19 -12.66 -21.35
CA GLY A 452 -11.12 -13.09 -19.95
C GLY A 452 -12.48 -13.05 -19.24
N LYS A 453 -12.49 -13.57 -18.01
CA LYS A 453 -13.63 -13.48 -17.09
C LYS A 453 -13.54 -12.23 -16.23
N ILE A 454 -14.62 -11.94 -15.50
CA ILE A 454 -14.61 -10.93 -14.44
C ILE A 454 -13.74 -11.43 -13.30
N VAL A 455 -12.77 -10.63 -12.88
CA VAL A 455 -11.85 -10.89 -11.78
C VAL A 455 -12.21 -9.98 -10.61
N ALA A 456 -12.19 -10.52 -9.39
CA ALA A 456 -12.40 -9.74 -8.17
C ALA A 456 -11.08 -9.10 -7.71
N GLY A 457 -11.05 -7.77 -7.65
CA GLY A 457 -9.85 -6.99 -7.38
C GLY A 457 -9.64 -5.88 -8.42
N PRO A 458 -8.68 -4.97 -8.17
CA PRO A 458 -7.71 -5.01 -7.06
C PRO A 458 -8.26 -4.71 -5.66
N LEU A 459 -7.54 -5.13 -4.63
CA LEU A 459 -7.83 -4.72 -3.25
C LEU A 459 -7.60 -3.20 -3.05
N TRP A 460 -8.49 -2.56 -2.30
CA TRP A 460 -8.39 -1.12 -1.96
C TRP A 460 -9.09 -0.81 -0.63
N ASP A 461 -8.58 0.18 0.11
CA ASP A 461 -9.23 0.80 1.29
C ASP A 461 -9.45 -0.17 2.47
N PHE A 462 -8.34 -0.64 3.07
CA PHE A 462 -8.33 -1.61 4.17
C PHE A 462 -7.90 -1.01 5.53
N ASP A 463 -8.03 0.30 5.73
CA ASP A 463 -7.74 0.98 6.99
C ASP A 463 -8.81 0.71 8.08
N LEU A 464 -10.05 0.40 7.68
CA LEU A 464 -11.18 0.08 8.57
C LEU A 464 -11.35 -1.43 8.81
N THR A 465 -10.28 -2.04 9.28
CA THR A 465 -10.15 -3.50 9.48
C THR A 465 -9.68 -3.83 10.90
N PHE A 466 -9.78 -5.11 11.28
CA PHE A 466 -9.24 -5.63 12.54
C PHE A 466 -9.66 -4.82 13.77
N GLY A 467 -10.97 -4.62 13.94
CA GLY A 467 -11.50 -3.91 15.10
C GLY A 467 -11.68 -2.40 14.95
N VAL A 468 -11.30 -1.79 13.81
CA VAL A 468 -11.46 -0.36 13.53
C VAL A 468 -12.67 -0.09 12.64
N GLY A 469 -13.47 0.90 12.98
CA GLY A 469 -14.68 1.30 12.25
C GLY A 469 -15.85 1.47 13.21
N GLY A 470 -16.21 0.38 13.92
CA GLY A 470 -17.21 0.37 14.98
C GLY A 470 -18.65 0.20 14.51
N TYR A 471 -18.85 -0.11 13.24
CA TYR A 471 -20.17 -0.24 12.62
C TYR A 471 -20.29 -1.59 11.94
N PHE A 472 -21.54 -2.00 11.66
CA PHE A 472 -21.81 -3.26 10.94
C PHE A 472 -21.15 -4.46 11.63
N GLN A 473 -21.10 -4.40 12.97
CA GLN A 473 -20.46 -5.36 13.85
C GLN A 473 -18.98 -5.60 13.55
N ASN A 474 -18.31 -4.82 12.70
CA ASN A 474 -16.96 -5.13 12.18
C ASN A 474 -15.86 -5.22 13.26
N ASP A 475 -16.19 -4.78 14.47
CA ASP A 475 -15.36 -4.86 15.66
C ASP A 475 -15.35 -6.25 16.31
N GLN A 476 -16.38 -7.06 16.12
CA GLN A 476 -16.44 -8.42 16.68
C GLN A 476 -15.45 -9.37 15.96
N VAL A 477 -15.05 -10.45 16.62
CA VAL A 477 -14.25 -11.51 15.97
C VAL A 477 -15.13 -12.57 15.30
N ALA A 478 -16.38 -12.71 15.75
CA ALA A 478 -17.34 -13.69 15.27
C ALA A 478 -18.39 -13.07 14.33
N GLY A 479 -18.90 -13.89 13.41
CA GLY A 479 -19.91 -13.51 12.42
C GLY A 479 -19.30 -13.21 11.05
N TRP A 480 -20.15 -13.07 10.04
CA TRP A 480 -19.73 -12.88 8.66
C TRP A 480 -19.94 -11.43 8.22
N GLN A 481 -18.95 -10.86 7.52
CA GLN A 481 -19.04 -9.51 6.98
C GLN A 481 -20.03 -9.46 5.81
N HIS A 482 -20.07 -10.49 4.95
CA HIS A 482 -21.00 -10.56 3.82
C HIS A 482 -22.49 -10.60 4.24
N GLN A 483 -22.78 -10.85 5.53
CA GLN A 483 -24.15 -10.83 6.08
C GLN A 483 -24.57 -9.42 6.51
N GLN A 484 -23.64 -8.48 6.64
CA GLN A 484 -23.89 -7.12 7.07
C GLN A 484 -24.44 -6.30 5.90
N THR A 485 -25.73 -6.48 5.62
CA THR A 485 -26.41 -5.86 4.48
C THR A 485 -26.59 -4.36 4.71
N ARG A 486 -26.19 -3.54 3.72
CA ARG A 486 -26.48 -2.09 3.70
C ARG A 486 -27.67 -1.80 2.79
N GLN A 487 -28.54 -0.89 3.22
CA GLN A 487 -29.73 -0.49 2.45
C GLN A 487 -29.59 0.95 1.96
N PRO A 488 -29.82 1.23 0.66
CA PRO A 488 -30.17 0.26 -0.40
C PRO A 488 -29.00 -0.66 -0.77
N VAL A 489 -29.30 -1.90 -1.16
CA VAL A 489 -28.27 -2.90 -1.49
C VAL A 489 -27.53 -2.51 -2.79
N PRO A 490 -26.20 -2.33 -2.77
CA PRO A 490 -25.44 -2.02 -4.00
C PRO A 490 -25.33 -3.26 -4.90
N ASN A 491 -25.01 -4.41 -4.32
CA ASN A 491 -24.94 -5.70 -4.99
C ASN A 491 -25.15 -6.84 -3.98
N ASP A 492 -25.36 -8.04 -4.49
CA ASP A 492 -25.63 -9.24 -3.69
C ASP A 492 -24.92 -10.50 -4.22
N TRP A 493 -23.95 -10.35 -5.13
CA TRP A 493 -23.32 -11.50 -5.77
C TRP A 493 -22.64 -12.50 -4.82
N PHE A 494 -21.89 -12.07 -3.80
CA PHE A 494 -21.31 -12.97 -2.81
C PHE A 494 -22.38 -13.74 -2.02
N PRO A 495 -23.42 -13.09 -1.46
CA PRO A 495 -24.57 -13.81 -0.92
C PRO A 495 -25.22 -14.82 -1.89
N GLN A 496 -25.27 -14.54 -3.20
CA GLN A 496 -25.80 -15.50 -4.18
C GLN A 496 -24.82 -16.66 -4.43
N LEU A 497 -23.52 -16.39 -4.59
CA LEU A 497 -22.48 -17.41 -4.78
C LEU A 497 -22.43 -18.39 -3.60
N LEU A 498 -22.59 -17.89 -2.38
CA LEU A 498 -22.61 -18.71 -1.16
C LEU A 498 -23.83 -19.63 -1.04
N ARG A 499 -24.82 -19.53 -1.94
CA ARG A 499 -25.93 -20.51 -2.05
C ARG A 499 -25.51 -21.79 -2.76
N ASP A 500 -24.45 -21.75 -3.57
CA ASP A 500 -23.90 -22.93 -4.24
C ASP A 500 -22.97 -23.71 -3.29
N PRO A 501 -23.33 -24.94 -2.88
CA PRO A 501 -22.49 -25.75 -2.00
C PRO A 501 -21.10 -26.02 -2.59
N ALA A 502 -20.95 -26.06 -3.91
CA ALA A 502 -19.66 -26.28 -4.56
C ALA A 502 -18.75 -25.04 -4.42
N PHE A 503 -19.31 -23.82 -4.48
CA PHE A 503 -18.55 -22.60 -4.18
C PHE A 503 -18.09 -22.59 -2.73
N VAL A 504 -18.99 -22.89 -1.79
CA VAL A 504 -18.67 -22.95 -0.36
C VAL A 504 -17.58 -24.00 -0.09
N ALA A 505 -17.63 -25.16 -0.75
CA ALA A 505 -16.60 -26.18 -0.65
C ALA A 505 -15.22 -25.69 -1.14
N GLN A 506 -15.19 -24.92 -2.24
CA GLN A 506 -13.94 -24.31 -2.74
C GLN A 506 -13.39 -23.27 -1.75
N VAL A 507 -14.24 -22.42 -1.17
CA VAL A 507 -13.83 -21.47 -0.12
C VAL A 507 -13.23 -22.19 1.08
N LYS A 508 -13.87 -23.27 1.56
CA LYS A 508 -13.36 -24.06 2.68
C LYS A 508 -12.03 -24.75 2.36
N ALA A 509 -11.89 -25.32 1.17
CA ALA A 509 -10.65 -25.96 0.73
C ALA A 509 -9.51 -24.94 0.65
N ARG A 510 -9.78 -23.77 0.05
CA ARG A 510 -8.82 -22.67 -0.05
C ARG A 510 -8.46 -22.10 1.31
N TRP A 511 -9.42 -21.94 2.22
CA TRP A 511 -9.17 -21.55 3.61
C TRP A 511 -8.18 -22.51 4.30
N GLN A 512 -8.41 -23.82 4.22
CA GLN A 512 -7.54 -24.83 4.82
C GLN A 512 -6.15 -24.89 4.18
N GLU A 513 -6.04 -24.61 2.88
CA GLU A 513 -4.75 -24.43 2.22
C GLU A 513 -4.01 -23.22 2.80
N LEU A 514 -4.66 -22.06 2.83
CA LEU A 514 -4.04 -20.82 3.29
C LEU A 514 -3.65 -20.88 4.76
N ARG A 515 -4.44 -21.54 5.62
CA ARG A 515 -4.14 -21.74 7.04
C ARG A 515 -2.90 -22.60 7.29
N ARG A 516 -2.50 -23.46 6.34
CA ARG A 516 -1.22 -24.20 6.38
C ARG A 516 -0.04 -23.40 5.82
N GLY A 517 -0.27 -22.21 5.27
CA GLY A 517 0.76 -21.36 4.68
C GLY A 517 0.61 -19.89 5.10
N PRO A 518 0.25 -18.98 4.17
CA PRO A 518 0.34 -17.53 4.37
C PRO A 518 -0.59 -16.98 5.45
N LEU A 519 -1.66 -17.71 5.78
CA LEU A 519 -2.59 -17.37 6.87
C LEU A 519 -2.33 -18.15 8.15
N SER A 520 -1.29 -18.97 8.26
CA SER A 520 -0.92 -19.61 9.54
C SER A 520 -0.66 -18.58 10.64
N ASP A 521 -0.87 -18.95 11.91
CA ASP A 521 -0.68 -18.03 13.04
C ASP A 521 0.74 -17.46 13.07
N SER A 522 1.75 -18.27 12.74
CA SER A 522 3.14 -17.83 12.65
C SER A 522 3.37 -16.87 11.48
N ALA A 523 2.78 -17.12 10.32
CA ALA A 523 2.93 -16.24 9.15
C ALA A 523 2.26 -14.89 9.40
N LEU A 524 1.07 -14.88 9.99
CA LEU A 524 0.34 -13.66 10.35
C LEU A 524 1.12 -12.81 11.36
N GLN A 525 1.63 -13.43 12.42
CA GLN A 525 2.47 -12.74 13.41
C GLN A 525 3.77 -12.22 12.79
N GLY A 526 4.46 -13.04 12.00
CA GLY A 526 5.71 -12.65 11.32
C GLY A 526 5.51 -11.45 10.38
N ARG A 527 4.37 -11.38 9.69
CA ARG A 527 4.01 -10.25 8.81
C ARG A 527 3.76 -8.97 9.60
N ILE A 528 3.01 -9.05 10.70
CA ILE A 528 2.79 -7.92 11.60
C ILE A 528 4.12 -7.39 12.14
N ASP A 529 5.01 -8.29 12.55
CA ASP A 529 6.34 -7.93 13.06
C ASP A 529 7.21 -7.26 12.00
N ALA A 530 7.20 -7.80 10.77
CA ALA A 530 7.95 -7.23 9.66
C ALA A 530 7.48 -5.80 9.32
N LEU A 531 6.17 -5.57 9.32
CA LEU A 531 5.59 -4.24 9.07
C LEU A 531 5.82 -3.26 10.21
N ALA A 532 5.71 -3.71 11.46
CA ALA A 532 5.87 -2.84 12.63
C ALA A 532 7.35 -2.49 12.91
N ARG A 533 8.29 -3.42 12.68
CA ARG A 533 9.72 -3.24 13.03
C ARG A 533 10.33 -1.91 12.56
N PRO A 534 10.20 -1.48 11.29
CA PRO A 534 10.82 -0.23 10.84
C PRO A 534 10.12 1.03 11.37
N LEU A 535 8.91 0.90 11.96
CA LEU A 535 8.09 2.05 12.31
C LEU A 535 8.34 2.59 13.72
N ALA A 536 9.08 1.91 14.60
CA ALA A 536 9.11 2.25 16.04
C ALA A 536 9.40 3.73 16.34
N ASN A 537 10.46 4.29 15.72
CA ASN A 537 10.84 5.69 15.91
C ASN A 537 9.88 6.65 15.18
N GLY A 538 9.44 6.30 13.97
CA GLY A 538 8.49 7.11 13.21
C GLY A 538 7.12 7.17 13.86
N ALA A 539 6.66 6.06 14.45
CA ALA A 539 5.44 5.98 15.24
C ALA A 539 5.52 6.88 16.48
N ALA A 540 6.64 6.87 17.20
CA ALA A 540 6.85 7.76 18.35
C ALA A 540 6.67 9.25 17.94
N ARG A 541 7.32 9.68 16.85
CA ARG A 541 7.14 11.04 16.30
C ARG A 541 5.72 11.28 15.79
N ASN A 542 5.10 10.30 15.13
CA ASN A 542 3.73 10.39 14.64
C ASN A 542 2.75 10.67 15.78
N PHE A 543 2.83 9.94 16.90
CA PHE A 543 1.91 10.13 18.03
C PHE A 543 2.30 11.29 18.94
N GLN A 544 3.53 11.81 18.85
CA GLN A 544 3.86 13.12 19.40
C GLN A 544 3.14 14.23 18.63
N ARG A 545 3.08 14.13 17.29
CA ARG A 545 2.34 15.07 16.44
C ARG A 545 0.83 14.90 16.56
N TRP A 546 0.35 13.66 16.62
CA TRP A 546 -1.06 13.28 16.64
C TRP A 546 -1.36 12.42 17.89
N PRO A 547 -1.58 13.01 19.07
CA PRO A 547 -1.73 12.26 20.32
C PRO A 547 -3.12 11.62 20.47
N ASN A 548 -3.44 10.64 19.61
CA ASN A 548 -4.76 10.02 19.52
C ASN A 548 -4.81 8.53 19.96
N LEU A 549 -3.72 7.97 20.50
CA LEU A 549 -3.61 6.55 20.90
C LEU A 549 -4.74 6.08 21.82
N THR A 550 -5.16 6.94 22.75
CA THR A 550 -6.19 6.66 23.76
C THR A 550 -7.57 7.23 23.41
N ALA A 551 -7.73 7.90 22.27
CA ALA A 551 -9.02 8.42 21.84
C ALA A 551 -9.94 7.26 21.41
N PRO A 552 -11.14 7.06 22.00
CA PRO A 552 -12.02 5.95 21.60
C PRO A 552 -12.61 6.14 20.19
N THR A 553 -12.57 7.36 19.66
CA THR A 553 -13.03 7.71 18.32
C THR A 553 -12.01 8.57 17.59
N VAL A 554 -11.93 8.39 16.26
CA VAL A 554 -11.17 9.25 15.35
C VAL A 554 -12.08 9.63 14.20
N GLY A 555 -12.41 10.92 14.08
CA GLY A 555 -13.55 11.35 13.29
C GLY A 555 -14.83 10.72 13.83
N PHE A 556 -15.55 9.98 12.99
CA PHE A 556 -16.74 9.22 13.36
C PHE A 556 -16.48 7.72 13.53
N PHE A 557 -15.24 7.25 13.37
CA PHE A 557 -14.92 5.83 13.52
C PHE A 557 -14.59 5.49 14.96
N VAL A 558 -15.11 4.36 15.44
CA VAL A 558 -14.67 3.76 16.71
C VAL A 558 -13.33 3.09 16.49
N THR A 559 -12.40 3.33 17.40
CA THR A 559 -11.02 2.84 17.30
C THR A 559 -10.58 2.21 18.63
N PRO A 560 -9.77 1.14 18.60
CA PRO A 560 -9.20 0.58 19.80
C PRO A 560 -8.30 1.60 20.50
N THR A 561 -8.22 1.48 21.82
CA THR A 561 -7.37 2.32 22.67
C THR A 561 -6.25 1.49 23.28
N ALA A 562 -5.07 2.10 23.36
CA ALA A 562 -3.92 1.54 24.05
C ALA A 562 -3.05 2.69 24.55
N PRO A 563 -2.33 2.54 25.67
CA PRO A 563 -1.45 3.59 26.20
C PRO A 563 -0.21 3.79 25.34
N THR A 564 0.16 2.82 24.50
CA THR A 564 1.35 2.85 23.64
C THR A 564 1.00 2.41 22.22
N TRP A 565 1.83 2.81 21.26
CA TRP A 565 1.70 2.33 19.88
C TRP A 565 1.92 0.82 19.77
N GLN A 566 2.85 0.24 20.53
CA GLN A 566 3.05 -1.21 20.59
C GLN A 566 1.78 -1.94 21.05
N GLY A 567 1.00 -1.34 21.96
CA GLY A 567 -0.32 -1.86 22.33
C GLY A 567 -1.33 -1.85 21.17
N GLN A 568 -1.26 -0.89 20.25
CA GLN A 568 -2.07 -0.89 19.03
C GLN A 568 -1.66 -2.00 18.05
N VAL A 569 -0.35 -2.25 17.90
CA VAL A 569 0.16 -3.38 17.09
C VAL A 569 -0.28 -4.71 17.70
N GLN A 570 -0.17 -4.85 19.03
CA GLN A 570 -0.64 -6.03 19.76
C GLN A 570 -2.15 -6.24 19.59
N HIS A 571 -2.96 -5.17 19.59
CA HIS A 571 -4.39 -5.27 19.32
C HIS A 571 -4.67 -5.89 17.94
N VAL A 572 -3.99 -5.45 16.88
CA VAL A 572 -4.15 -6.04 15.54
C VAL A 572 -3.81 -7.53 15.57
N ARG A 573 -2.71 -7.91 16.22
CA ARG A 573 -2.28 -9.30 16.37
C ARG A 573 -3.33 -10.15 17.07
N ASP A 574 -3.77 -9.73 18.26
CA ASP A 574 -4.72 -10.49 19.09
C ASP A 574 -6.11 -10.55 18.47
N TRP A 575 -6.55 -9.48 17.81
CA TRP A 575 -7.81 -9.48 17.08
C TRP A 575 -7.76 -10.46 15.91
N LEU A 576 -6.70 -10.40 15.09
CA LEU A 576 -6.54 -11.24 13.90
C LEU A 576 -6.44 -12.72 14.26
N LEU A 577 -5.65 -13.09 15.27
CA LEU A 577 -5.52 -14.48 15.72
C LEU A 577 -6.85 -15.04 16.25
N ARG A 578 -7.62 -14.24 17.00
CA ARG A 578 -8.97 -14.65 17.45
C ARG A 578 -9.95 -14.75 16.27
N ARG A 579 -9.83 -13.89 15.27
CA ARG A 579 -10.66 -13.93 14.06
C ARG A 579 -10.40 -15.21 13.25
N VAL A 580 -9.14 -15.54 12.96
CA VAL A 580 -8.84 -16.78 12.22
C VAL A 580 -9.18 -18.02 13.03
N ALA A 581 -9.02 -18.01 14.36
CA ALA A 581 -9.49 -19.10 15.22
C ALA A 581 -11.02 -19.29 15.17
N TRP A 582 -11.79 -18.19 15.06
CA TRP A 582 -13.23 -18.29 14.84
C TRP A 582 -13.56 -18.84 13.44
N LEU A 583 -12.83 -18.43 12.40
CA LEU A 583 -13.00 -18.94 11.04
C LEU A 583 -12.64 -20.45 10.93
N ASP A 584 -11.69 -20.92 11.73
CA ASP A 584 -11.32 -22.34 11.86
C ASP A 584 -12.40 -23.19 12.58
N SER A 585 -13.31 -22.55 13.31
CA SER A 585 -14.35 -23.25 14.08
C SER A 585 -15.45 -23.84 13.19
N SER A 586 -16.30 -24.71 13.77
CA SER A 586 -17.49 -25.24 13.09
C SER A 586 -18.54 -24.19 12.73
N ALA A 587 -18.49 -23.00 13.36
CA ALA A 587 -19.32 -21.86 12.99
C ALA A 587 -18.73 -21.06 11.80
N GLY A 588 -17.43 -21.24 11.53
CA GLY A 588 -16.69 -20.66 10.42
C GLY A 588 -16.64 -21.57 9.20
N TRP A 589 -15.51 -21.53 8.50
CA TRP A 589 -15.21 -22.45 7.39
C TRP A 589 -14.72 -23.82 7.85
N GLY A 590 -14.42 -23.98 9.13
CA GLY A 590 -13.86 -25.20 9.68
C GLY A 590 -12.41 -25.39 9.26
N GLY A 591 -11.86 -26.56 9.58
CA GLY A 591 -10.42 -26.78 9.50
C GLY A 591 -9.79 -26.29 10.79
N GLY A 592 -9.83 -27.16 11.81
CA GLY A 592 -8.94 -26.98 12.94
C GLY A 592 -7.50 -26.96 12.43
N THR A 593 -6.60 -26.38 13.21
CA THR A 593 -5.18 -26.65 13.06
C THR A 593 -4.93 -28.16 13.26
N ASP A 594 -5.07 -28.94 12.20
CA ASP A 594 -3.92 -29.72 11.77
C ASP A 594 -2.92 -28.67 11.25
N ASN A 595 -2.32 -27.83 12.09
CA ASN A 595 -0.97 -28.17 12.54
C ASN A 595 -0.55 -29.51 11.90
N PRO A 596 0.25 -29.53 10.81
CA PRO A 596 1.25 -30.59 10.77
C PRO A 596 1.85 -30.58 12.17
N PRO A 597 1.75 -31.70 12.90
CA PRO A 597 1.58 -31.72 14.35
C PRO A 597 2.34 -30.57 15.01
N GLY A 598 1.66 -29.84 15.88
CA GLY A 598 2.30 -29.01 16.90
C GLY A 598 3.07 -29.90 17.89
N GLY A 599 3.79 -30.89 17.40
CA GLY A 599 4.81 -31.66 18.07
C GLY A 599 6.15 -31.13 17.60
N ALA A 600 6.68 -30.16 18.34
CA ALA A 600 8.11 -30.04 18.66
C ALA A 600 9.16 -30.17 17.53
N GLY A 601 8.83 -29.91 16.26
CA GLY A 601 9.71 -30.26 15.14
C GLY A 601 10.22 -29.12 14.29
N CYS A 602 9.82 -29.07 13.01
CA CYS A 602 10.31 -28.11 12.02
C CYS A 602 9.26 -27.71 10.98
N THR A 603 9.49 -26.59 10.28
CA THR A 603 8.76 -26.14 9.08
C THR A 603 9.74 -25.93 7.92
N ALA A 604 9.25 -25.94 6.68
CA ALA A 604 10.08 -25.68 5.50
C ALA A 604 9.38 -24.75 4.49
N THR A 605 10.10 -23.81 3.89
CA THR A 605 9.59 -22.88 2.85
C THR A 605 10.41 -22.98 1.58
N TYR A 606 9.74 -22.92 0.42
CA TYR A 606 10.33 -23.09 -0.91
C TYR A 606 10.40 -21.77 -1.69
N THR A 607 11.53 -21.44 -2.30
CA THR A 607 11.68 -20.26 -3.17
C THR A 607 12.45 -20.62 -4.43
N VAL A 608 11.92 -20.25 -5.60
CA VAL A 608 12.67 -20.28 -6.86
C VAL A 608 13.54 -19.01 -6.89
N THR A 609 14.85 -19.17 -6.82
CA THR A 609 15.80 -18.04 -6.73
C THR A 609 16.30 -17.59 -8.10
N ASN A 610 16.27 -18.48 -9.11
CA ASN A 610 16.62 -18.17 -10.49
C ASN A 610 15.94 -19.14 -11.47
N GLN A 611 15.71 -18.73 -12.71
CA GLN A 611 15.10 -19.55 -13.76
C GLN A 611 15.69 -19.23 -15.14
N TRP A 612 15.85 -20.27 -15.97
CA TRP A 612 16.25 -20.16 -17.38
C TRP A 612 15.45 -21.15 -18.24
N GLN A 613 15.67 -21.12 -19.55
CA GLN A 613 14.96 -22.03 -20.47
C GLN A 613 15.28 -23.50 -20.12
N GLY A 614 14.26 -24.25 -19.70
CA GLY A 614 14.36 -25.66 -19.36
C GLY A 614 14.93 -25.98 -17.97
N GLY A 615 15.26 -24.97 -17.14
CA GLY A 615 15.81 -25.20 -15.80
C GLY A 615 15.59 -24.07 -14.80
N PHE A 616 15.79 -24.39 -13.53
CA PHE A 616 15.63 -23.44 -12.43
C PHE A 616 16.52 -23.79 -11.24
N GLN A 617 16.71 -22.80 -10.38
CA GLN A 617 17.36 -22.91 -9.09
C GLN A 617 16.34 -22.63 -7.99
N ALA A 618 16.29 -23.51 -6.99
CA ALA A 618 15.44 -23.33 -5.82
C ALA A 618 16.25 -23.40 -4.51
N GLU A 619 15.79 -22.64 -3.53
CA GLU A 619 16.25 -22.67 -2.15
C GLU A 619 15.09 -23.08 -1.24
N VAL A 620 15.39 -23.94 -0.27
CA VAL A 620 14.47 -24.36 0.77
C VAL A 620 15.04 -23.98 2.13
N ARG A 621 14.24 -23.24 2.91
CA ARG A 621 14.59 -22.83 4.28
C ARG A 621 13.85 -23.71 5.28
N VAL A 622 14.59 -24.39 6.15
CA VAL A 622 14.06 -25.22 7.24
C VAL A 622 14.17 -24.44 8.55
N THR A 623 13.09 -24.35 9.32
CA THR A 623 13.03 -23.62 10.58
C THR A 623 12.61 -24.56 11.71
N ALA A 624 13.37 -24.60 12.79
CA ALA A 624 12.98 -25.36 13.97
C ALA A 624 11.79 -24.68 14.67
N GLY A 625 10.92 -25.48 15.31
CA GLY A 625 9.84 -24.97 16.14
C GLY A 625 10.34 -24.35 17.45
N SER A 626 9.54 -24.47 18.50
CA SER A 626 9.90 -23.98 19.85
C SER A 626 10.97 -24.82 20.57
N ALA A 627 11.36 -25.97 20.01
CA ALA A 627 12.44 -26.82 20.51
C ALA A 627 13.58 -26.90 19.48
N PRO A 628 14.84 -27.04 19.91
CA PRO A 628 15.93 -27.33 19.00
C PRO A 628 15.76 -28.71 18.36
N ILE A 629 16.17 -28.85 17.11
CA ILE A 629 16.15 -30.12 16.36
C ILE A 629 17.59 -30.57 16.08
N SER A 630 17.82 -31.89 15.99
CA SER A 630 19.13 -32.47 15.73
C SER A 630 19.31 -32.92 14.27
N SER A 631 18.18 -33.18 13.60
CA SER A 631 18.11 -33.53 12.18
C SER A 631 16.80 -33.06 11.58
N TRP A 632 16.73 -33.01 10.24
CA TRP A 632 15.52 -32.69 9.52
C TRP A 632 15.43 -33.45 8.18
N ALA A 633 14.19 -33.70 7.76
CA ALA A 633 13.83 -34.22 6.46
C ALA A 633 12.66 -33.43 5.89
N VAL A 634 12.80 -32.96 4.66
CA VAL A 634 11.76 -32.21 3.92
C VAL A 634 11.23 -33.09 2.80
N THR A 635 9.91 -33.18 2.67
CA THR A 635 9.25 -34.00 1.64
C THR A 635 8.26 -33.18 0.82
N TRP A 636 8.23 -33.38 -0.50
CA TRP A 636 7.25 -32.75 -1.38
C TRP A 636 6.97 -33.60 -2.62
N THR A 637 5.99 -33.19 -3.42
CA THR A 637 5.70 -33.79 -4.73
C THR A 637 6.27 -32.88 -5.81
N ALA A 638 7.10 -33.41 -6.70
CA ALA A 638 7.61 -32.68 -7.84
C ALA A 638 6.48 -32.36 -8.83
N GLY A 639 6.57 -31.21 -9.51
CA GLY A 639 5.63 -30.86 -10.60
C GLY A 639 5.71 -31.85 -11.76
N ALA A 640 4.66 -31.88 -12.59
CA ALA A 640 4.62 -32.78 -13.75
C ALA A 640 5.78 -32.47 -14.72
N GLY A 641 6.66 -33.46 -14.94
CA GLY A 641 7.85 -33.31 -15.78
C GLY A 641 9.04 -32.62 -15.10
N GLU A 642 8.96 -32.32 -13.79
CA GLU A 642 10.09 -31.77 -13.04
C GLU A 642 11.09 -32.88 -12.65
N THR A 643 12.38 -32.58 -12.74
CA THR A 643 13.45 -33.48 -12.29
C THR A 643 14.54 -32.67 -11.62
N ILE A 644 15.03 -33.14 -10.47
CA ILE A 644 16.13 -32.50 -9.73
C ILE A 644 17.45 -33.07 -10.26
N THR A 645 18.36 -32.20 -10.69
CA THR A 645 19.61 -32.58 -11.35
C THR A 645 20.83 -32.45 -10.44
N GLN A 646 20.80 -31.52 -9.49
CA GLN A 646 21.89 -31.30 -8.53
C GLN A 646 21.33 -30.72 -7.23
N SER A 647 21.95 -31.03 -6.09
CA SER A 647 21.61 -30.43 -4.79
C SER A 647 22.86 -30.10 -3.98
N TRP A 648 22.73 -29.18 -3.04
CA TRP A 648 23.75 -28.86 -2.04
C TRP A 648 23.11 -28.65 -0.67
N ASN A 649 23.89 -28.84 0.40
CA ASN A 649 23.45 -28.75 1.80
C ASN A 649 22.29 -29.68 2.19
N ALA A 650 21.95 -30.65 1.32
CA ALA A 650 21.01 -31.74 1.59
C ALA A 650 21.33 -32.94 0.71
N ALA A 651 20.96 -34.14 1.15
CA ALA A 651 20.87 -35.32 0.30
C ALA A 651 19.44 -35.44 -0.23
N VAL A 652 19.25 -35.31 -1.54
CA VAL A 652 17.93 -35.31 -2.20
C VAL A 652 17.71 -36.61 -2.97
N THR A 653 16.57 -37.27 -2.73
CA THR A 653 16.15 -38.48 -3.43
C THR A 653 14.74 -38.28 -4.01
N SER A 654 14.52 -38.78 -5.23
CA SER A 654 13.21 -38.72 -5.90
C SER A 654 12.72 -40.12 -6.25
N GLN A 655 11.53 -40.50 -5.79
CA GLN A 655 10.91 -41.80 -6.09
C GLN A 655 9.41 -41.61 -6.37
N GLY A 656 8.95 -42.04 -7.55
CA GLY A 656 7.53 -41.99 -7.92
C GLY A 656 6.91 -40.59 -7.90
N GLY A 657 7.69 -39.54 -8.19
CA GLY A 657 7.25 -38.14 -8.13
C GLY A 657 7.33 -37.50 -6.74
N SER A 658 7.57 -38.27 -5.68
CA SER A 658 7.86 -37.74 -4.35
C SER A 658 9.36 -37.46 -4.21
N VAL A 659 9.68 -36.28 -3.70
CA VAL A 659 11.04 -35.85 -3.39
C VAL A 659 11.22 -35.78 -1.88
N THR A 660 12.34 -36.32 -1.40
CA THR A 660 12.77 -36.21 0.00
C THR A 660 14.17 -35.63 0.06
N ALA A 661 14.34 -34.55 0.81
CA ALA A 661 15.63 -33.94 1.14
C ALA A 661 15.95 -34.18 2.62
N ARG A 662 17.14 -34.70 2.93
CA ARG A 662 17.63 -34.88 4.31
C ARG A 662 18.83 -34.00 4.58
N ASN A 663 18.98 -33.53 5.82
CA ASN A 663 20.07 -32.65 6.21
C ASN A 663 21.45 -33.22 5.87
N ALA A 664 22.38 -32.33 5.53
CA ALA A 664 23.80 -32.66 5.53
C ALA A 664 24.31 -32.75 6.98
N ALA A 665 25.47 -33.38 7.19
CA ALA A 665 26.03 -33.58 8.53
C ALA A 665 26.24 -32.27 9.31
N HIS A 666 26.52 -31.17 8.63
CA HIS A 666 26.85 -29.88 9.27
C HIS A 666 25.62 -29.00 9.58
N ASN A 667 24.44 -29.32 9.07
CA ASN A 667 23.26 -28.44 9.17
C ASN A 667 21.99 -29.13 9.69
N GLY A 668 22.12 -30.32 10.29
CA GLY A 668 21.00 -31.01 10.94
C GLY A 668 20.55 -30.33 12.24
N ALA A 669 21.52 -29.86 13.03
CA ALA A 669 21.24 -29.19 14.30
C ALA A 669 20.79 -27.75 14.07
N VAL A 670 19.57 -27.43 14.51
CA VAL A 670 19.00 -26.07 14.41
C VAL A 670 18.41 -25.70 15.76
N ALA A 671 18.85 -24.59 16.34
CA ALA A 671 18.33 -24.08 17.61
C ALA A 671 16.83 -23.76 17.51
N ALA A 672 16.11 -23.75 18.64
CA ALA A 672 14.70 -23.35 18.68
C ALA A 672 14.50 -21.98 18.00
N GLY A 673 13.55 -21.89 17.08
CA GLY A 673 13.30 -20.70 16.25
C GLY A 673 14.40 -20.34 15.24
N GLY A 674 15.51 -21.07 15.23
CA GLY A 674 16.59 -20.95 14.25
C GLY A 674 16.23 -21.59 12.91
N SER A 675 17.05 -21.32 11.89
CA SER A 675 16.82 -21.86 10.55
C SER A 675 18.12 -22.22 9.84
N THR A 676 18.01 -23.13 8.87
CA THR A 676 19.06 -23.49 7.90
C THR A 676 18.48 -23.52 6.50
N THR A 677 19.33 -23.51 5.47
CA THR A 677 18.90 -23.61 4.07
C THR A 677 19.62 -24.74 3.33
N PHE A 678 18.93 -25.28 2.33
CA PHE A 678 19.53 -26.10 1.28
C PHE A 678 19.01 -25.66 -0.08
N GLY A 679 19.68 -26.03 -1.16
CA GLY A 679 19.25 -25.67 -2.50
C GLY A 679 19.49 -26.76 -3.52
N PHE A 680 18.87 -26.60 -4.69
CA PHE A 680 18.98 -27.54 -5.78
C PHE A 680 18.75 -26.89 -7.14
N LEU A 681 19.23 -27.56 -8.20
CA LEU A 681 18.90 -27.28 -9.59
C LEU A 681 17.87 -28.29 -10.08
N GLY A 682 16.87 -27.81 -10.80
CA GLY A 682 15.85 -28.64 -11.42
C GLY A 682 15.63 -28.33 -12.89
N THR A 683 15.12 -29.30 -13.65
CA THR A 683 14.63 -29.14 -15.02
C THR A 683 13.12 -29.22 -15.02
N THR A 684 12.47 -28.44 -15.88
CA THR A 684 11.02 -28.45 -16.06
C THR A 684 10.65 -28.07 -17.49
N PRO A 685 9.59 -28.66 -18.09
CA PRO A 685 9.11 -28.26 -19.41
C PRO A 685 8.29 -26.95 -19.40
N GLY A 686 7.97 -26.39 -18.23
CA GLY A 686 7.15 -25.18 -18.06
C GLY A 686 7.64 -24.26 -16.94
N THR A 687 6.73 -23.52 -16.31
CA THR A 687 7.06 -22.71 -15.13
C THR A 687 7.28 -23.62 -13.91
N PRO A 688 8.39 -23.48 -13.16
CA PRO A 688 8.63 -24.27 -11.96
C PRO A 688 7.49 -24.12 -10.94
N GLY A 689 7.00 -25.24 -10.42
CA GLY A 689 5.98 -25.26 -9.38
C GLY A 689 6.50 -24.74 -8.04
N LYS A 690 5.58 -24.30 -7.18
CA LYS A 690 5.83 -24.00 -5.76
C LYS A 690 5.12 -25.06 -4.91
N PRO A 691 5.75 -26.21 -4.63
CA PRO A 691 5.08 -27.31 -3.96
C PRO A 691 4.88 -27.02 -2.48
N VAL A 692 3.86 -27.65 -1.89
CA VAL A 692 3.69 -27.69 -0.43
C VAL A 692 4.74 -28.63 0.16
N LEU A 693 5.49 -28.15 1.14
CA LEU A 693 6.54 -28.91 1.81
C LEU A 693 6.04 -29.51 3.14
N GLY A 694 6.31 -30.79 3.37
CA GLY A 694 6.30 -31.40 4.70
C GLY A 694 7.70 -31.31 5.33
N CYS A 695 7.77 -31.16 6.65
CA CYS A 695 9.04 -31.20 7.42
C CYS A 695 8.90 -32.17 8.59
N ALA A 696 9.88 -33.05 8.74
CA ALA A 696 10.02 -33.94 9.89
C ALA A 696 11.37 -33.68 10.56
N SER A 697 11.38 -33.52 11.88
CA SER A 697 12.58 -33.34 12.69
C SER A 697 12.92 -34.62 13.45
N GLY A 698 14.19 -34.79 13.79
CA GLY A 698 14.67 -35.87 14.68
C GLY A 698 15.56 -35.37 15.80
#